data_AF-A0A1S8C9A5-F1
#
_entry.id   AF-A0A1S8C9A5-F1
#
_cell.length_a   1.000
_cell.length_b   1.000
_cell.length_c   1.000
_cell.angle_alpha   90.00
_cell.angle_beta   90.00
_cell.angle_gamma   90.00
#
_symmetry.space_group_name_H-M   'P 1'
#
loop_
_entity.id
_entity.type
_entity.pdbx_description
1 polymer ?
#
loop_
_entity_poly.entity_id
_entity_poly.type
_entity_poly.pdbx_seq_one_letter_code
_entity_poly.pdbx_strand_id
1 'polypeptide(L)'
;MGGGPRRAGRGPRRGRFRRGGDPARRSGHGGPRLAGALVLPGLVDGHVHLNLAGAQAAFELPLLPTDTLEEVLAKVRAWAAELAPDAWVVGGILGSTVLSQLTDEGHRLALDEASGGRPVLIRDDTMHNRWVSSRALELMEVGPGTPDEEGGRYVRDASGRLTGVLHELASARAESAFAASIPDRTARIREAVATAVRVMNSYGITSAQEAATMGAPLAALRDLEERGELTLRVVASMPVRPFLEEGPVGADLIAEVRAQRSDLVRPDFVKIVLDGVPMTRTTALLEPYLCRHGEPPTTGELYFDLADLVAEVERCHDLGLGAKFHATGDASVRLVLDAVEQVRARRGPGPRFQIAHTEYVHPDDLPRFAALDVVADASPHLWFPGVIQDSIAVHVPEHVVAASWPFRDLVDSGAVVAAGSDWPCAAPTPDPWTGLAAMVTRRNPDPGVPGALNPRPRRSPCRRRSPPSPRTPAEAMGLGAVTGRLTPGRAADFVVVDRDVFGIDPRECTPPGCCAPTSPAASCTRRRNRPPDPGTAPGCAKRRTRVHEMVADGRPTSPECVTSGTRAARVRQRCDGTDRTRWRTRGRARRRPADHRSSRAHAGRRPAPGGSLAVRDGQLVAVGSAEELAGLLGRDDVERMRSRTRRYRHLGR
;
A
#
# COMPACT_ATOMS: atom_id res chain seq x y z
N MET A 1 -23.68 46.86 13.19
CA MET A 1 -23.01 47.49 12.04
C MET A 1 -21.51 47.25 12.14
N GLY A 2 -20.92 46.56 11.16
CA GLY A 2 -19.49 46.65 10.84
C GLY A 2 -18.48 45.78 11.62
N GLY A 3 -18.61 44.46 11.59
CA GLY A 3 -17.52 43.54 11.97
C GLY A 3 -17.03 42.75 10.75
N GLY A 4 -16.08 43.31 10.01
CA GLY A 4 -15.56 42.70 8.78
C GLY A 4 -14.87 41.35 9.02
N PRO A 5 -14.86 40.45 8.01
CA PRO A 5 -14.29 39.11 8.16
C PRO A 5 -12.78 39.19 8.35
N ARG A 6 -12.29 38.53 9.41
CA ARG A 6 -10.86 38.27 9.62
C ARG A 6 -10.31 37.52 8.41
N ARG A 7 -9.40 38.16 7.69
CA ARG A 7 -8.66 37.53 6.59
C ARG A 7 -7.91 36.32 7.13
N ALA A 8 -8.26 35.13 6.64
CA ALA A 8 -7.42 33.95 6.79
C ALA A 8 -6.02 34.25 6.27
N GLY A 9 -5.00 33.93 7.08
CA GLY A 9 -3.60 34.07 6.70
C GLY A 9 -3.34 33.29 5.41
N ARG A 10 -2.72 33.95 4.42
CA ARG A 10 -2.25 33.27 3.22
C ARG A 10 -1.14 32.30 3.64
N GLY A 11 -1.38 31.00 3.49
CA GLY A 11 -0.33 29.98 3.61
C GLY A 11 0.80 30.22 2.59
N PRO A 12 1.95 29.52 2.74
CA PRO A 12 3.10 29.68 1.87
C PRO A 12 2.71 29.55 0.39
N ARG A 13 3.16 30.49 -0.44
CA ARG A 13 2.80 30.54 -1.87
C ARG A 13 3.60 29.47 -2.61
N ARG A 14 3.07 28.24 -2.67
CA ARG A 14 3.63 27.17 -3.49
C ARG A 14 3.73 27.64 -4.95
N GLY A 15 4.93 27.61 -5.49
CA GLY A 15 5.15 28.23 -6.79
C GLY A 15 4.62 27.40 -7.96
N ARG A 16 4.43 28.07 -9.09
CA ARG A 16 4.01 27.46 -10.36
C ARG A 16 5.22 27.33 -11.28
N PHE A 17 5.23 26.29 -12.11
CA PHE A 17 6.22 26.19 -13.16
C PHE A 17 6.06 27.39 -14.10
N ARG A 18 7.14 28.16 -14.25
CA ARG A 18 7.22 29.27 -15.20
C ARG A 18 8.12 28.83 -16.35
N ARG A 19 7.81 29.29 -17.55
CA ARG A 19 8.65 29.04 -18.73
C ARG A 19 10.07 29.56 -18.42
N GLY A 20 11.08 28.71 -18.58
CA GLY A 20 12.47 29.16 -18.64
C GLY A 20 12.57 30.19 -19.77
N GLY A 21 12.91 31.43 -19.43
CA GLY A 21 13.25 32.46 -20.40
C GLY A 21 14.59 32.14 -21.07
N ASP A 22 14.98 32.98 -22.03
CA ASP A 22 16.30 32.90 -22.65
C ASP A 22 17.40 32.94 -21.56
N PRO A 23 18.23 31.88 -21.44
CA PRO A 23 19.27 31.81 -20.41
C PRO A 23 20.32 32.93 -20.54
N ALA A 24 20.39 33.59 -21.70
CA ALA A 24 21.22 34.78 -21.91
C ALA A 24 20.81 35.99 -21.05
N ARG A 25 19.63 35.99 -20.42
CA ARG A 25 19.09 37.12 -19.63
C ARG A 25 19.02 36.88 -18.13
N ARG A 26 19.62 35.81 -17.59
CA ARG A 26 19.62 35.53 -16.14
C ARG A 26 21.02 35.50 -15.54
N SER A 27 21.66 36.66 -15.48
CA SER A 27 22.78 36.91 -14.58
C SER A 27 22.24 37.38 -13.23
N GLY A 28 22.37 36.56 -12.18
CA GLY A 28 22.20 37.06 -10.81
C GLY A 28 21.61 36.13 -9.74
N HIS A 29 21.30 34.87 -10.02
CA HIS A 29 20.72 33.98 -8.99
C HIS A 29 21.55 32.70 -8.85
N GLY A 30 22.29 32.60 -7.73
CA GLY A 30 23.20 31.50 -7.39
C GLY A 30 22.49 30.20 -7.02
N GLY A 31 21.80 29.58 -7.98
CA GLY A 31 21.22 28.25 -7.82
C GLY A 31 22.26 27.13 -7.97
N PRO A 32 22.05 25.95 -7.34
CA PRO A 32 22.92 24.79 -7.51
C PRO A 32 22.92 24.31 -8.97
N ARG A 33 24.08 23.93 -9.49
CA ARG A 33 24.22 23.30 -10.82
C ARG A 33 23.75 21.85 -10.76
N LEU A 34 22.87 21.45 -11.68
CA LEU A 34 22.35 20.07 -11.76
C LEU A 34 23.35 19.07 -12.38
N ALA A 35 24.54 19.50 -12.81
CA ALA A 35 25.67 18.67 -13.23
C ALA A 35 25.34 17.48 -14.17
N GLY A 36 24.31 17.60 -15.02
CA GLY A 36 23.89 16.54 -15.95
C GLY A 36 22.78 15.60 -15.44
N ALA A 37 22.24 15.84 -14.24
CA ALA A 37 21.09 15.11 -13.69
C ALA A 37 19.80 15.35 -14.50
N LEU A 38 18.92 14.35 -14.51
CA LEU A 38 17.65 14.38 -15.21
C LEU A 38 16.54 14.90 -14.28
N VAL A 39 15.76 15.87 -14.74
CA VAL A 39 14.58 16.39 -14.03
C VAL A 39 13.32 15.77 -14.60
N LEU A 40 12.52 15.12 -13.75
CA LEU A 40 11.23 14.55 -14.09
C LEU A 40 10.11 15.30 -13.35
N PRO A 41 8.86 15.30 -13.87
CA PRO A 41 7.71 15.67 -13.05
C PRO A 41 7.69 14.85 -11.75
N GLY A 42 7.19 15.44 -10.67
CA GLY A 42 7.02 14.75 -9.40
C GLY A 42 6.23 13.46 -9.61
N LEU A 43 6.70 12.37 -9.00
CA LEU A 43 6.07 11.06 -9.20
C LEU A 43 4.67 11.06 -8.56
N VAL A 44 3.79 10.24 -9.11
CA VAL A 44 2.39 10.17 -8.71
C VAL A 44 2.01 8.72 -8.48
N ASP A 45 1.50 8.44 -7.30
CA ASP A 45 0.96 7.13 -6.95
C ASP A 45 -0.57 7.11 -7.13
N GLY A 46 -1.06 6.32 -8.08
CA GLY A 46 -2.49 6.22 -8.40
C GLY A 46 -3.32 5.42 -7.41
N HIS A 47 -2.69 4.70 -6.46
CA HIS A 47 -3.38 3.79 -5.54
C HIS A 47 -2.50 3.49 -4.33
N VAL A 48 -2.84 4.01 -3.16
CA VAL A 48 -2.10 3.76 -1.91
C VAL A 48 -3.07 3.72 -0.72
N HIS A 49 -2.62 3.12 0.38
CA HIS A 49 -3.32 3.11 1.67
C HIS A 49 -2.48 3.81 2.75
N LEU A 50 -2.36 5.14 2.70
CA LEU A 50 -1.52 6.00 3.55
C LEU A 50 -1.69 5.77 5.05
N ASN A 51 -2.92 5.60 5.55
CA ASN A 51 -3.13 5.38 6.98
C ASN A 51 -2.58 4.02 7.41
N LEU A 52 -2.92 2.96 6.65
CA LEU A 52 -2.45 1.60 6.90
C LEU A 52 -0.92 1.50 6.75
N ALA A 53 -0.39 1.97 5.62
CA ALA A 53 1.03 2.02 5.31
C ALA A 53 1.82 2.81 6.35
N GLY A 54 1.30 3.99 6.72
CA GLY A 54 1.89 4.85 7.72
C GLY A 54 1.92 4.22 9.10
N ALA A 55 0.84 3.52 9.49
CA ALA A 55 0.75 2.81 10.75
C ALA A 55 1.76 1.65 10.80
N GLN A 56 1.85 0.86 9.72
CA GLN A 56 2.83 -0.21 9.59
C GLN A 56 4.27 0.34 9.67
N ALA A 57 4.57 1.39 8.90
CA ALA A 57 5.91 1.97 8.86
C ALA A 57 6.33 2.67 10.16
N ALA A 58 5.37 3.26 10.90
CA ALA A 58 5.66 4.02 12.12
C ALA A 58 5.72 3.14 13.37
N PHE A 59 4.94 2.07 13.42
CA PHE A 59 4.64 1.39 14.68
C PHE A 59 4.77 -0.12 14.64
N GLU A 60 4.96 -0.73 13.47
CA GLU A 60 4.99 -2.19 13.35
C GLU A 60 6.40 -2.71 13.08
N LEU A 61 6.70 -3.85 13.71
CA LEU A 61 7.92 -4.62 13.52
C LEU A 61 7.89 -5.26 12.12
N PRO A 62 8.84 -4.90 11.23
CA PRO A 62 8.92 -5.51 9.91
C PRO A 62 9.47 -6.93 9.99
N LEU A 63 8.65 -7.91 9.61
CA LEU A 63 9.05 -9.29 9.39
C LEU A 63 8.91 -9.65 7.91
N LEU A 64 9.78 -10.53 7.44
CA LEU A 64 9.70 -11.13 6.12
C LEU A 64 9.05 -12.51 6.24
N PRO A 65 8.21 -12.92 5.28
CA PRO A 65 7.67 -14.28 5.25
C PRO A 65 8.74 -15.38 5.22
N THR A 66 9.95 -15.04 4.78
CA THR A 66 11.11 -15.93 4.72
C THR A 66 11.98 -15.92 5.98
N ASP A 67 11.70 -15.05 6.96
CA ASP A 67 12.44 -15.06 8.22
C ASP A 67 12.24 -16.40 8.94
N THR A 68 13.33 -16.94 9.47
CA THR A 68 13.30 -18.10 10.38
C THR A 68 12.77 -17.68 11.76
N LEU A 69 12.34 -18.66 12.57
CA LEU A 69 11.92 -18.40 13.95
C LEU A 69 12.99 -17.65 14.77
N GLU A 70 14.26 -18.02 14.61
CA GLU A 70 15.37 -17.37 15.30
C GLU A 70 15.50 -15.89 14.90
N GLU A 71 15.40 -15.60 13.60
CA GLU A 71 15.43 -14.22 13.08
C GLU A 71 14.23 -13.41 13.56
N VAL A 72 13.02 -14.01 13.62
CA VAL A 72 11.82 -13.38 14.17
C VAL A 72 12.04 -13.02 15.64
N LEU A 73 12.50 -13.95 16.47
CA LEU A 73 12.76 -13.72 17.89
C LEU A 73 13.85 -12.64 18.09
N ALA A 74 14.91 -12.65 17.27
CA ALA A 74 15.95 -11.62 17.31
C ALA A 74 15.40 -10.23 16.96
N LYS A 75 14.53 -10.13 15.94
CA LYS A 75 13.86 -8.87 15.55
C LYS A 75 12.91 -8.39 16.64
N VAL A 76 12.13 -9.27 17.24
CA VAL A 76 11.28 -8.95 18.40
C VAL A 76 12.12 -8.39 19.55
N ARG A 77 13.25 -9.03 19.87
CA ARG A 77 14.15 -8.59 20.95
C ARG A 77 14.74 -7.20 20.69
N ALA A 78 15.20 -6.95 19.48
CA ALA A 78 15.72 -5.65 19.09
C ALA A 78 14.63 -4.56 19.13
N TRP A 79 13.43 -4.86 18.64
CA TRP A 79 12.31 -3.91 18.62
C TRP A 79 11.81 -3.59 20.03
N ALA A 80 11.61 -4.61 20.86
CA ALA A 80 11.14 -4.46 22.24
C ALA A 80 12.08 -3.61 23.12
N ALA A 81 13.40 -3.65 22.86
CA ALA A 81 14.39 -2.89 23.60
C ALA A 81 14.25 -1.36 23.42
N GLU A 82 13.65 -0.90 22.31
CA GLU A 82 13.41 0.51 22.04
C GLU A 82 12.05 1.00 22.55
N LEU A 83 11.19 0.09 23.02
CA LEU A 83 9.83 0.37 23.46
C LEU A 83 9.71 0.59 24.97
N ALA A 84 8.73 1.41 25.36
CA ALA A 84 8.34 1.58 26.75
C ALA A 84 7.92 0.22 27.39
N PRO A 85 8.02 0.06 28.73
CA PRO A 85 7.79 -1.22 29.41
C PRO A 85 6.45 -1.92 29.12
N ASP A 86 5.38 -1.16 28.84
CA ASP A 86 4.04 -1.71 28.57
C ASP A 86 3.60 -1.55 27.10
N ALA A 87 4.49 -1.08 26.23
CA ALA A 87 4.15 -0.89 24.82
C ALA A 87 4.07 -2.24 24.11
N TRP A 88 3.06 -2.38 23.25
CA TRP A 88 2.87 -3.56 22.43
C TRP A 88 3.94 -3.66 21.34
N VAL A 89 4.48 -4.86 21.17
CA VAL A 89 5.20 -5.25 19.95
C VAL A 89 4.17 -5.79 18.98
N VAL A 90 3.94 -5.07 17.89
CA VAL A 90 2.99 -5.49 16.84
C VAL A 90 3.74 -5.59 15.53
N GLY A 91 3.49 -6.63 14.73
CA GLY A 91 4.19 -6.78 13.45
C GLY A 91 3.70 -7.93 12.59
N GLY A 92 4.43 -8.17 11.52
CA GLY A 92 4.13 -9.11 10.44
C GLY A 92 5.09 -8.81 9.27
N ILE A 93 5.27 -9.70 8.31
CA ILE A 93 4.44 -10.84 7.92
C ILE A 93 5.17 -12.16 8.29
N LEU A 94 4.67 -12.90 9.28
CA LEU A 94 5.25 -14.19 9.67
C LEU A 94 4.89 -15.26 8.64
N GLY A 95 5.89 -15.95 8.08
CA GLY A 95 5.64 -17.01 7.11
C GLY A 95 4.84 -18.16 7.71
N SER A 96 3.89 -18.71 6.94
CA SER A 96 3.12 -19.91 7.29
C SER A 96 4.03 -21.09 7.67
N THR A 97 5.22 -21.18 7.08
CA THR A 97 6.24 -22.18 7.44
C THR A 97 6.69 -22.05 8.89
N VAL A 98 6.90 -20.84 9.39
CA VAL A 98 7.24 -20.63 10.81
C VAL A 98 6.03 -20.88 11.68
N LEU A 99 4.86 -20.36 11.31
CA LEU A 99 3.62 -20.57 12.07
C LEU A 99 3.34 -22.07 12.32
N SER A 100 3.58 -22.92 11.32
CA SER A 100 3.40 -24.38 11.42
C SER A 100 4.38 -25.07 12.40
N GLN A 101 5.49 -24.43 12.76
CA GLN A 101 6.47 -24.95 13.72
C GLN A 101 6.09 -24.65 15.18
N LEU A 102 5.23 -23.65 15.41
CA LEU A 102 4.83 -23.15 16.73
C LEU A 102 3.84 -24.11 17.42
N THR A 103 4.31 -25.31 17.74
CA THR A 103 3.47 -26.44 18.15
C THR A 103 3.33 -26.60 19.67
N ASP A 104 4.13 -25.89 20.45
CA ASP A 104 4.17 -26.00 21.91
C ASP A 104 4.29 -24.64 22.64
N GLU A 105 4.04 -24.65 23.95
CA GLU A 105 4.19 -23.47 24.81
C GLU A 105 5.63 -22.91 24.86
N GLY A 106 6.65 -23.72 24.65
CA GLY A 106 8.05 -23.28 24.67
C GLY A 106 8.32 -22.17 23.65
N HIS A 107 7.67 -22.22 22.50
CA HIS A 107 7.72 -21.15 21.50
C HIS A 107 7.14 -19.84 22.05
N ARG A 108 5.95 -19.87 22.69
CA ARG A 108 5.37 -18.69 23.33
C ARG A 108 6.29 -18.13 24.42
N LEU A 109 6.89 -18.98 25.25
CA LEU A 109 7.81 -18.53 26.30
C LEU A 109 9.08 -17.90 25.71
N ALA A 110 9.58 -18.40 24.57
CA ALA A 110 10.67 -17.76 23.85
C ALA A 110 10.27 -16.36 23.32
N LEU A 111 9.01 -16.18 22.92
CA LEU A 111 8.47 -14.87 22.54
C LEU A 111 8.35 -13.91 23.74
N ASP A 112 7.95 -14.42 24.90
CA ASP A 112 7.93 -13.66 26.15
C ASP A 112 9.33 -13.18 26.54
N GLU A 113 10.32 -14.07 26.44
CA GLU A 113 11.72 -13.73 26.73
C GLU A 113 12.25 -12.68 25.73
N ALA A 114 12.02 -12.88 24.44
CA ALA A 114 12.44 -11.94 23.40
C ALA A 114 11.83 -10.55 23.61
N SER A 115 10.55 -10.46 23.96
CA SER A 115 9.86 -9.19 24.19
C SER A 115 10.13 -8.54 25.55
N GLY A 116 10.85 -9.24 26.44
CA GLY A 116 11.06 -8.81 27.82
C GLY A 116 9.74 -8.70 28.61
N GLY A 117 8.79 -9.60 28.34
CA GLY A 117 7.48 -9.65 28.99
C GLY A 117 6.42 -8.68 28.44
N ARG A 118 6.72 -7.95 27.35
CA ARG A 118 5.74 -7.05 26.70
C ARG A 118 4.64 -7.84 25.98
N PRO A 119 3.43 -7.27 25.81
CA PRO A 119 2.43 -7.88 24.95
C PRO A 119 2.93 -7.86 23.49
N VAL A 120 2.85 -9.02 22.82
CA VAL A 120 3.25 -9.21 21.43
C VAL A 120 2.07 -9.72 20.62
N LEU A 121 1.89 -9.16 19.42
CA LEU A 121 0.94 -9.62 18.41
C LEU A 121 1.65 -9.65 17.05
N ILE A 122 1.88 -10.85 16.52
CA ILE A 122 2.48 -11.06 15.20
C ILE A 122 1.44 -11.64 14.25
N ARG A 123 1.32 -11.06 13.05
CA ARG A 123 0.41 -11.48 11.98
C ARG A 123 1.13 -12.41 11.00
N ASP A 124 0.43 -13.45 10.55
CA ASP A 124 0.94 -14.35 9.53
C ASP A 124 0.74 -13.80 8.11
N ASP A 125 1.28 -14.51 7.12
CA ASP A 125 1.17 -14.23 5.69
C ASP A 125 -0.23 -14.38 5.11
N THR A 126 -1.12 -15.12 5.78
CA THR A 126 -2.53 -15.13 5.43
C THR A 126 -3.27 -13.89 5.95
N MET A 127 -2.76 -13.22 6.98
CA MET A 127 -3.46 -12.20 7.77
C MET A 127 -4.68 -12.72 8.55
N HIS A 128 -4.97 -14.03 8.53
CA HIS A 128 -6.05 -14.66 9.29
C HIS A 128 -5.61 -15.13 10.69
N ASN A 129 -4.32 -15.43 10.87
CA ASN A 129 -3.82 -16.05 12.09
C ASN A 129 -2.86 -15.13 12.84
N ARG A 130 -2.73 -15.34 14.16
CA ARG A 130 -1.84 -14.55 15.00
C ARG A 130 -0.96 -15.44 15.86
N TRP A 131 0.21 -14.95 16.19
CA TRP A 131 1.04 -15.47 17.26
C TRP A 131 1.21 -14.40 18.34
N VAL A 132 0.80 -14.72 19.57
CA VAL A 132 0.73 -13.78 20.68
C VAL A 132 1.52 -14.24 21.90
N SER A 133 2.06 -13.29 22.66
CA SER A 133 2.78 -13.55 23.91
C SER A 133 1.81 -13.87 25.08
N SER A 134 2.35 -14.35 26.20
CA SER A 134 1.57 -14.58 27.42
C SER A 134 0.86 -13.33 27.91
N ARG A 135 1.57 -12.19 27.89
CA ARG A 135 1.00 -10.91 28.31
C ARG A 135 -0.15 -10.46 27.39
N ALA A 136 -0.09 -10.77 26.10
CA ALA A 136 -1.19 -10.50 25.19
C ALA A 136 -2.40 -11.40 25.49
N LEU A 137 -2.20 -12.70 25.77
CA LEU A 137 -3.28 -13.61 26.18
C LEU A 137 -4.00 -13.14 27.46
N GLU A 138 -3.24 -12.63 28.44
CA GLU A 138 -3.82 -12.02 29.65
C GLU A 138 -4.69 -10.80 29.34
N LEU A 139 -4.21 -9.89 28.48
CA LEU A 139 -4.96 -8.70 28.06
C LEU A 139 -6.17 -9.04 27.19
N MET A 140 -6.13 -10.20 26.52
CA MET A 140 -7.29 -10.77 25.84
C MET A 140 -8.26 -11.46 26.80
N GLU A 141 -7.90 -11.67 28.07
CA GLU A 141 -8.66 -12.49 29.02
C GLU A 141 -8.83 -13.96 28.56
N VAL A 142 -7.77 -14.53 27.97
CA VAL A 142 -7.72 -15.91 27.48
C VAL A 142 -6.75 -16.74 28.33
N GLY A 143 -7.23 -17.87 28.84
CA GLY A 143 -6.46 -18.79 29.68
C GLY A 143 -6.62 -20.27 29.29
N PRO A 144 -6.02 -21.19 30.08
CA PRO A 144 -6.05 -22.63 29.81
C PRO A 144 -7.45 -23.23 29.68
N GLY A 145 -8.45 -22.67 30.37
CA GLY A 145 -9.84 -23.15 30.34
C GLY A 145 -10.75 -22.38 29.37
N THR A 146 -10.25 -21.37 28.66
CA THR A 146 -11.08 -20.59 27.73
C THR A 146 -11.47 -21.48 26.54
N PRO A 147 -12.78 -21.65 26.26
CA PRO A 147 -13.24 -22.42 25.11
C PRO A 147 -12.91 -21.68 23.81
N ASP A 148 -12.82 -22.44 22.72
CA ASP A 148 -12.71 -21.89 21.37
C ASP A 148 -13.96 -21.08 21.00
N GLU A 149 -13.77 -20.01 20.24
CA GLU A 149 -14.86 -19.20 19.70
C GLU A 149 -15.42 -19.85 18.44
N GLU A 150 -16.70 -19.61 18.12
CA GLU A 150 -17.26 -20.08 16.86
C GLU A 150 -16.45 -19.51 15.69
N GLY A 151 -15.92 -20.37 14.83
CA GLY A 151 -15.06 -19.98 13.71
C GLY A 151 -13.66 -19.49 14.11
N GLY A 152 -13.20 -19.75 15.34
CA GLY A 152 -11.85 -19.42 15.80
C GLY A 152 -11.26 -20.53 16.68
N ARG A 153 -9.93 -20.55 16.86
CA ARG A 153 -9.27 -21.53 17.74
C ARG A 153 -8.10 -20.94 18.51
N TYR A 154 -8.05 -21.24 19.81
CA TYR A 154 -6.88 -21.02 20.66
C TYR A 154 -6.02 -22.29 20.63
N VAL A 155 -4.89 -22.27 19.91
CA VAL A 155 -4.10 -23.49 19.70
C VAL A 155 -3.43 -23.94 21.00
N ARG A 156 -3.68 -25.19 21.38
CA ARG A 156 -3.15 -25.85 22.57
C ARG A 156 -2.20 -26.96 22.17
N ASP A 157 -1.13 -27.12 22.95
CA ASP A 157 -0.19 -28.22 22.81
C ASP A 157 -0.79 -29.55 23.33
N ALA A 158 -0.03 -30.65 23.19
CA ALA A 158 -0.47 -31.99 23.61
C ALA A 158 -0.81 -32.10 25.11
N SER A 159 -0.35 -31.16 25.93
CA SER A 159 -0.62 -31.06 27.37
C SER A 159 -1.70 -30.02 27.72
N GLY A 160 -2.38 -29.47 26.71
CA GLY A 160 -3.48 -28.51 26.88
C GLY A 160 -3.05 -27.07 27.13
N ARG A 161 -1.75 -26.76 27.09
CA ARG A 161 -1.22 -25.40 27.33
C ARG A 161 -1.29 -24.59 26.06
N LEU A 162 -1.56 -23.28 26.18
CA LEU A 162 -1.68 -22.39 25.03
C LEU A 162 -0.32 -22.20 24.35
N THR A 163 -0.25 -22.37 23.04
CA THR A 163 0.95 -22.12 22.22
C THR A 163 1.11 -20.64 21.85
N GLY A 164 0.09 -19.82 22.13
CA GLY A 164 0.01 -18.44 21.65
C GLY A 164 -0.42 -18.31 20.19
N VAL A 165 -0.59 -19.40 19.45
CA VAL A 165 -1.14 -19.36 18.08
C VAL A 165 -2.67 -19.25 18.15
N LEU A 166 -3.21 -18.31 17.38
CA LEU A 166 -4.64 -18.04 17.23
C LEU A 166 -5.02 -18.25 15.78
N HIS A 167 -6.09 -19.02 15.55
CA HIS A 167 -6.64 -19.21 14.20
C HIS A 167 -7.95 -18.45 14.02
N GLU A 168 -8.10 -17.87 12.83
CA GLU A 168 -9.34 -17.28 12.32
C GLU A 168 -9.96 -16.26 13.29
N LEU A 169 -11.23 -16.42 13.70
CA LEU A 169 -11.93 -15.41 14.50
C LEU A 169 -11.32 -15.18 15.90
N ALA A 170 -10.54 -16.14 16.42
CA ALA A 170 -9.80 -15.93 17.67
C ALA A 170 -8.75 -14.79 17.55
N SER A 171 -8.24 -14.55 16.35
CA SER A 171 -7.33 -13.45 16.04
C SER A 171 -7.97 -12.07 16.25
N ALA A 172 -9.28 -11.94 16.04
CA ALA A 172 -10.00 -10.68 16.19
C ALA A 172 -9.96 -10.15 17.64
N ARG A 173 -9.94 -11.05 18.62
CA ARG A 173 -9.82 -10.70 20.04
C ARG A 173 -8.45 -10.11 20.38
N ALA A 174 -7.38 -10.63 19.78
CA ALA A 174 -6.04 -10.06 19.92
C ALA A 174 -5.95 -8.65 19.34
N GLU A 175 -6.49 -8.44 18.13
CA GLU A 175 -6.54 -7.12 17.49
C GLU A 175 -7.38 -6.13 18.33
N SER A 176 -8.49 -6.59 18.91
CA SER A 176 -9.33 -5.78 19.80
C SER A 176 -8.60 -5.37 21.08
N ALA A 177 -7.88 -6.31 21.72
CA ALA A 177 -7.07 -6.02 22.90
C ALA A 177 -5.94 -5.03 22.60
N PHE A 178 -5.27 -5.19 21.44
CA PHE A 178 -4.29 -4.22 20.98
C PHE A 178 -4.92 -2.85 20.71
N ALA A 179 -6.03 -2.79 19.99
CA ALA A 179 -6.71 -1.54 19.65
C ALA A 179 -7.15 -0.77 20.92
N ALA A 180 -7.65 -1.49 21.93
CA ALA A 180 -8.03 -0.91 23.22
C ALA A 180 -6.85 -0.34 24.01
N SER A 181 -5.62 -0.81 23.76
CA SER A 181 -4.41 -0.33 24.42
C SER A 181 -3.93 1.04 23.92
N ILE A 182 -4.42 1.51 22.76
CA ILE A 182 -3.96 2.74 22.11
C ILE A 182 -4.57 3.96 22.84
N PRO A 183 -3.79 4.75 23.61
CA PRO A 183 -4.35 5.79 24.48
C PRO A 183 -4.94 6.98 23.70
N ASP A 184 -4.30 7.34 22.59
CA ASP A 184 -4.73 8.43 21.71
C ASP A 184 -4.72 7.95 20.26
N ARG A 185 -5.86 7.39 19.83
CA ARG A 185 -6.06 6.92 18.45
C ARG A 185 -5.92 8.06 17.43
N THR A 186 -6.29 9.28 17.80
CA THR A 186 -6.21 10.45 16.90
C THR A 186 -4.76 10.85 16.66
N ALA A 187 -3.95 10.94 17.72
CA ALA A 187 -2.53 11.22 17.58
C ALA A 187 -1.78 10.10 16.83
N ARG A 188 -2.16 8.83 17.06
CA ARG A 188 -1.60 7.69 16.34
C ARG A 188 -1.89 7.75 14.84
N ILE A 189 -3.13 8.02 14.44
CA ILE A 189 -3.52 8.19 13.03
C ILE A 189 -2.77 9.37 12.39
N ARG A 190 -2.63 10.49 13.10
CA ARG A 190 -1.87 11.64 12.60
C ARG A 190 -0.40 11.28 12.35
N GLU A 191 0.25 10.59 13.27
CA GLU A 191 1.64 10.18 13.10
C GLU A 191 1.81 9.11 12.01
N ALA A 192 0.84 8.19 11.87
CA ALA A 192 0.79 7.24 10.76
C ALA A 192 0.76 7.98 9.41
N VAL A 193 -0.22 8.86 9.20
CA VAL A 193 -0.35 9.63 7.96
C VAL A 193 0.89 10.51 7.71
N ALA A 194 1.43 11.15 8.76
CA ALA A 194 2.66 11.95 8.63
C ALA A 194 3.86 11.08 8.21
N THR A 195 3.97 9.87 8.74
CA THR A 195 5.00 8.90 8.36
C THR A 195 4.84 8.49 6.91
N ALA A 196 3.63 8.14 6.47
CA ALA A 196 3.37 7.79 5.07
C ALA A 196 3.78 8.94 4.13
N VAL A 197 3.40 10.19 4.44
CA VAL A 197 3.81 11.36 3.65
C VAL A 197 5.34 11.48 3.55
N ARG A 198 6.07 11.31 4.67
CA ARG A 198 7.54 11.35 4.67
C ARG A 198 8.14 10.24 3.81
N VAL A 199 7.63 9.01 3.92
CA VAL A 199 8.10 7.87 3.13
C VAL A 199 7.84 8.10 1.64
N MET A 200 6.62 8.51 1.26
CA MET A 200 6.25 8.81 -0.13
C MET A 200 7.17 9.88 -0.74
N ASN A 201 7.41 10.99 -0.03
CA ASN A 201 8.33 12.03 -0.48
C ASN A 201 9.76 11.51 -0.65
N SER A 202 10.22 10.58 0.19
CA SER A 202 11.57 10.01 0.08
C SER A 202 11.78 9.21 -1.22
N TYR A 203 10.70 8.74 -1.85
CA TYR A 203 10.69 8.12 -3.18
C TYR A 203 10.41 9.12 -4.31
N GLY A 204 10.34 10.43 -4.02
CA GLY A 204 10.04 11.47 -5.02
C GLY A 204 8.56 11.56 -5.40
N ILE A 205 7.67 10.94 -4.63
CA ILE A 205 6.22 10.99 -4.85
C ILE A 205 5.67 12.28 -4.26
N THR A 206 4.94 13.04 -5.09
CA THR A 206 4.44 14.39 -4.75
C THR A 206 2.91 14.48 -4.80
N SER A 207 2.26 13.45 -5.36
CA SER A 207 0.81 13.30 -5.33
C SER A 207 0.46 11.83 -5.19
N ALA A 208 -0.63 11.52 -4.48
CA ALA A 208 -1.10 10.17 -4.30
C ALA A 208 -2.64 10.10 -4.26
N GLN A 209 -3.23 9.00 -4.71
CA GLN A 209 -4.64 8.71 -4.47
C GLN A 209 -4.77 7.70 -3.34
N GLU A 210 -5.30 8.17 -2.22
CA GLU A 210 -5.69 7.30 -1.11
C GLU A 210 -6.91 6.48 -1.53
N ALA A 211 -6.74 5.17 -1.59
CA ALA A 211 -7.71 4.25 -2.18
C ALA A 211 -8.91 3.98 -1.27
N ALA A 212 -8.79 4.21 0.04
CA ALA A 212 -9.90 4.16 0.98
C ALA A 212 -9.66 5.14 2.15
N THR A 213 -10.34 6.28 2.15
CA THR A 213 -10.14 7.32 3.18
C THR A 213 -11.35 7.44 4.09
N MET A 214 -11.17 7.06 5.35
CA MET A 214 -12.15 7.31 6.42
C MET A 214 -12.02 8.73 6.98
N GLY A 215 -13.00 9.16 7.79
CA GLY A 215 -13.03 10.52 8.35
C GLY A 215 -11.79 10.88 9.18
N ALA A 216 -11.33 9.96 10.05
CA ALA A 216 -10.18 10.21 10.92
C ALA A 216 -8.84 10.38 10.15
N PRO A 217 -8.46 9.49 9.20
CA PRO A 217 -7.31 9.73 8.33
C PRO A 217 -7.40 11.02 7.50
N LEU A 218 -8.59 11.37 7.01
CA LEU A 218 -8.77 12.63 6.28
C LEU A 218 -8.57 13.85 7.19
N ALA A 219 -9.10 13.81 8.42
CA ALA A 219 -8.86 14.84 9.43
C ALA A 219 -7.37 14.97 9.79
N ALA A 220 -6.62 13.86 9.82
CA ALA A 220 -5.17 13.90 9.99
C ALA A 220 -4.45 14.60 8.82
N LEU A 221 -4.84 14.34 7.56
CA LEU A 221 -4.32 15.07 6.41
C LEU A 221 -4.59 16.59 6.52
N ARG A 222 -5.78 16.95 6.99
CA ARG A 222 -6.18 18.35 7.23
C ARG A 222 -5.36 19.02 8.31
N ASP A 223 -5.16 18.34 9.45
CA ASP A 223 -4.33 18.83 10.54
C ASP A 223 -2.88 19.07 10.06
N LEU A 224 -2.32 18.13 9.30
CA LEU A 224 -0.99 18.31 8.70
C LEU A 224 -0.95 19.49 7.72
N GLU A 225 -1.99 19.71 6.92
CA GLU A 225 -2.07 20.88 6.02
C GLU A 225 -2.12 22.19 6.79
N GLU A 226 -2.96 22.28 7.83
CA GLU A 226 -3.13 23.47 8.66
C GLU A 226 -1.86 23.81 9.45
N ARG A 227 -1.08 22.80 9.82
CA ARG A 227 0.25 22.94 10.46
C ARG A 227 1.37 23.23 9.46
N GLY A 228 1.09 23.22 8.15
CA GLY A 228 2.09 23.42 7.10
C GLY A 228 3.04 22.23 6.91
N GLU A 229 2.69 21.07 7.44
CA GLU A 229 3.48 19.83 7.42
C GLU A 229 3.10 18.91 6.24
N LEU A 230 1.90 19.06 5.67
CA LEU A 230 1.48 18.30 4.49
C LEU A 230 2.24 18.74 3.23
N THR A 231 3.02 17.84 2.67
CA THR A 231 3.87 18.06 1.49
C THR A 231 3.42 17.27 0.26
N LEU A 232 2.43 16.40 0.43
CA LEU A 232 1.84 15.53 -0.58
C LEU A 232 0.45 16.05 -0.99
N ARG A 233 0.11 16.02 -2.29
CA ARG A 233 -1.28 16.19 -2.74
C ARG A 233 -2.01 14.85 -2.67
N VAL A 234 -3.08 14.79 -1.90
CA VAL A 234 -3.86 13.58 -1.70
C VAL A 234 -5.24 13.73 -2.33
N VAL A 235 -5.59 12.81 -3.22
CA VAL A 235 -6.96 12.59 -3.66
C VAL A 235 -7.52 11.42 -2.85
N ALA A 236 -8.58 11.67 -2.10
CA ALA A 236 -9.19 10.70 -1.20
C ALA A 236 -10.37 9.99 -1.88
N SER A 237 -10.49 8.69 -1.64
CA SER A 237 -11.56 7.83 -2.15
C SER A 237 -12.39 7.28 -0.98
N MET A 238 -13.62 7.77 -0.79
CA MET A 238 -14.46 7.43 0.35
C MET A 238 -15.22 6.10 0.15
N PRO A 239 -15.10 5.11 1.05
CA PRO A 239 -15.87 3.87 0.94
C PRO A 239 -17.38 4.10 0.94
N VAL A 240 -18.10 3.42 0.04
CA VAL A 240 -19.57 3.52 -0.07
C VAL A 240 -20.32 2.53 0.81
N ARG A 241 -19.62 1.47 1.25
CA ARG A 241 -20.08 0.38 2.12
C ARG A 241 -19.05 0.16 3.23
N PRO A 242 -19.39 -0.58 4.31
CA PRO A 242 -18.43 -0.91 5.37
C PRO A 242 -17.10 -1.42 4.81
N PHE A 243 -16.01 -0.98 5.42
CA PHE A 243 -14.64 -1.26 4.99
C PHE A 243 -13.82 -1.80 6.18
N LEU A 244 -12.56 -2.16 5.96
CA LEU A 244 -11.66 -2.68 6.98
C LEU A 244 -11.53 -1.74 8.20
N GLU A 245 -11.47 -0.44 7.96
CA GLU A 245 -11.50 0.56 9.01
C GLU A 245 -12.94 0.88 9.41
N GLU A 246 -13.25 0.79 10.70
CA GLU A 246 -14.55 1.18 11.25
C GLU A 246 -14.83 2.68 11.09
N GLY A 247 -16.07 3.02 10.77
CA GLY A 247 -16.52 4.41 10.69
C GLY A 247 -17.76 4.59 9.82
N PRO A 248 -18.23 5.84 9.66
CA PRO A 248 -19.29 6.14 8.70
C PRO A 248 -18.81 5.83 7.28
N VAL A 249 -19.75 5.48 6.39
CA VAL A 249 -19.51 5.17 4.97
C VAL A 249 -20.61 5.78 4.12
N GLY A 250 -20.43 5.78 2.79
CA GLY A 250 -21.47 6.24 1.87
C GLY A 250 -21.80 7.72 2.07
N ALA A 251 -23.09 8.06 2.05
CA ALA A 251 -23.57 9.43 2.08
C ALA A 251 -23.10 10.21 3.32
N ASP A 252 -23.07 9.57 4.49
CA ASP A 252 -22.69 10.21 5.75
C ASP A 252 -21.21 10.62 5.73
N LEU A 253 -20.33 9.69 5.36
CA LEU A 253 -18.90 9.96 5.22
C LEU A 253 -18.65 11.02 4.16
N ILE A 254 -19.28 10.90 2.98
CA ILE A 254 -19.11 11.84 1.88
C ILE A 254 -19.53 13.25 2.31
N ALA A 255 -20.65 13.40 3.02
CA ALA A 255 -21.09 14.70 3.53
C ALA A 255 -20.08 15.28 4.54
N GLU A 256 -19.55 14.45 5.44
CA GLU A 256 -18.54 14.84 6.43
C GLU A 256 -17.25 15.34 5.78
N VAL A 257 -16.67 14.56 4.85
CA VAL A 257 -15.33 14.83 4.34
C VAL A 257 -15.31 15.89 3.25
N ARG A 258 -16.38 16.03 2.45
CA ARG A 258 -16.40 17.00 1.33
C ARG A 258 -16.27 18.45 1.79
N ALA A 259 -16.75 18.76 3.00
CA ALA A 259 -16.58 20.09 3.60
C ALA A 259 -15.10 20.44 3.88
N GLN A 260 -14.21 19.45 3.90
CA GLN A 260 -12.79 19.59 4.24
C GLN A 260 -11.90 19.72 2.99
N ARG A 261 -12.49 19.76 1.79
CA ARG A 261 -11.76 19.84 0.52
C ARG A 261 -10.85 21.09 0.44
N SER A 262 -9.62 20.90 0.00
CA SER A 262 -8.62 21.95 -0.25
C SER A 262 -7.78 21.71 -1.50
N ASP A 263 -6.73 22.53 -1.67
CA ASP A 263 -5.77 22.36 -2.74
C ASP A 263 -4.96 21.07 -2.61
N LEU A 264 -4.59 20.67 -1.38
CA LEU A 264 -3.79 19.47 -1.11
C LEU A 264 -4.61 18.25 -0.71
N VAL A 265 -5.80 18.40 -0.14
CA VAL A 265 -6.65 17.28 0.31
C VAL A 265 -7.97 17.31 -0.45
N ARG A 266 -8.19 16.34 -1.35
CA ARG A 266 -9.32 16.32 -2.28
C ARG A 266 -10.15 15.04 -2.14
N PRO A 267 -11.21 15.05 -1.31
CA PRO A 267 -12.20 13.97 -1.24
C PRO A 267 -13.14 14.00 -2.46
N ASP A 268 -12.56 13.76 -3.64
CA ASP A 268 -13.22 13.90 -4.93
C ASP A 268 -13.62 12.52 -5.53
N PHE A 269 -13.30 11.41 -4.86
CA PHE A 269 -13.61 10.05 -5.31
C PHE A 269 -14.36 9.24 -4.25
N VAL A 270 -15.06 8.20 -4.68
CA VAL A 270 -15.54 7.12 -3.81
C VAL A 270 -14.79 5.82 -4.08
N LYS A 271 -14.76 4.90 -3.09
CA LYS A 271 -14.22 3.54 -3.21
C LYS A 271 -15.36 2.55 -3.16
N ILE A 272 -15.40 1.65 -4.15
CA ILE A 272 -16.43 0.63 -4.30
C ILE A 272 -15.71 -0.70 -4.49
N VAL A 273 -16.03 -1.70 -3.68
CA VAL A 273 -15.40 -3.03 -3.73
C VAL A 273 -16.37 -4.02 -4.35
N LEU A 274 -15.97 -4.64 -5.46
CA LEU A 274 -16.87 -5.49 -6.26
C LEU A 274 -16.63 -6.98 -6.00
N ASP A 275 -15.40 -7.35 -5.66
CA ASP A 275 -14.98 -8.72 -5.39
C ASP A 275 -13.77 -8.74 -4.42
N GLY A 276 -13.31 -9.94 -4.10
CA GLY A 276 -12.15 -10.15 -3.22
C GLY A 276 -10.83 -10.35 -3.98
N VAL A 277 -10.02 -11.32 -3.53
CA VAL A 277 -8.70 -11.63 -4.10
C VAL A 277 -8.62 -13.08 -4.60
N PRO A 278 -7.78 -13.39 -5.61
CA PRO A 278 -7.74 -14.72 -6.23
C PRO A 278 -7.23 -15.80 -5.28
N MET A 279 -6.32 -15.45 -4.36
CA MET A 279 -5.75 -16.36 -3.36
C MET A 279 -6.81 -16.96 -2.42
N THR A 280 -7.90 -16.24 -2.16
CA THR A 280 -9.00 -16.70 -1.31
C THR A 280 -10.21 -17.18 -2.11
N ARG A 281 -10.09 -17.28 -3.44
CA ARG A 281 -11.17 -17.69 -4.37
C ARG A 281 -12.42 -16.81 -4.28
N THR A 282 -12.24 -15.53 -3.93
CA THR A 282 -13.33 -14.54 -3.81
C THR A 282 -13.34 -13.52 -4.94
N THR A 283 -12.29 -13.45 -5.75
CA THR A 283 -12.30 -12.69 -7.02
C THR A 283 -13.33 -13.24 -7.99
N ALA A 284 -14.15 -12.37 -8.60
CA ALA A 284 -15.25 -12.78 -9.46
C ALA A 284 -14.78 -13.05 -10.90
N LEU A 285 -14.72 -14.33 -11.27
CA LEU A 285 -14.28 -14.78 -12.60
C LEU A 285 -15.48 -15.16 -13.49
N LEU A 286 -15.33 -15.04 -14.81
CA LEU A 286 -16.30 -15.57 -15.77
C LEU A 286 -16.21 -17.10 -15.89
N GLU A 287 -15.02 -17.65 -15.66
CA GLU A 287 -14.76 -19.09 -15.64
C GLU A 287 -14.60 -19.60 -14.20
N PRO A 288 -14.99 -20.85 -13.90
CA PRO A 288 -14.80 -21.41 -12.56
C PRO A 288 -13.33 -21.51 -12.15
N TYR A 289 -13.08 -21.37 -10.85
CA TYR A 289 -11.80 -21.73 -10.24
C TYR A 289 -11.50 -23.23 -10.42
N LEU A 290 -10.23 -23.61 -10.24
CA LEU A 290 -9.82 -25.01 -10.20
C LEU A 290 -10.61 -25.79 -9.13
N CYS A 291 -10.88 -27.06 -9.44
CA CYS A 291 -11.65 -27.94 -8.57
C CYS A 291 -10.91 -28.20 -7.25
N ARG A 292 -11.61 -28.08 -6.12
CA ARG A 292 -11.13 -28.48 -4.80
C ARG A 292 -12.01 -29.61 -4.29
N HIS A 293 -11.39 -30.74 -3.91
CA HIS A 293 -12.13 -31.93 -3.50
C HIS A 293 -13.06 -31.62 -2.32
N GLY A 294 -14.34 -31.97 -2.45
CA GLY A 294 -15.35 -31.75 -1.42
C GLY A 294 -16.04 -30.38 -1.47
N GLU A 295 -15.68 -29.50 -2.41
CA GLU A 295 -16.31 -28.18 -2.56
C GLU A 295 -17.06 -28.05 -3.89
N PRO A 296 -18.18 -27.30 -3.93
CA PRO A 296 -18.86 -27.00 -5.18
C PRO A 296 -17.98 -26.11 -6.08
N PRO A 297 -18.15 -26.19 -7.42
CA PRO A 297 -17.56 -25.21 -8.33
C PRO A 297 -17.97 -23.79 -7.94
N THR A 298 -17.01 -22.86 -7.99
CA THR A 298 -17.24 -21.45 -7.68
C THR A 298 -16.54 -20.58 -8.72
N THR A 299 -17.14 -19.41 -8.97
CA THR A 299 -16.60 -18.33 -9.81
C THR A 299 -16.22 -17.12 -8.95
N GLY A 300 -16.11 -17.28 -7.63
CA GLY A 300 -15.94 -16.18 -6.68
C GLY A 300 -17.25 -15.46 -6.37
N GLU A 301 -17.15 -14.22 -5.89
CA GLU A 301 -18.29 -13.48 -5.35
C GLU A 301 -18.32 -12.05 -5.88
N LEU A 302 -19.50 -11.62 -6.32
CA LEU A 302 -19.80 -10.23 -6.61
C LEU A 302 -20.56 -9.62 -5.44
N TYR A 303 -20.05 -8.51 -4.89
CA TYR A 303 -20.69 -7.82 -3.77
C TYR A 303 -21.82 -6.89 -4.23
N PHE A 304 -21.93 -6.63 -5.53
CA PHE A 304 -22.99 -5.82 -6.13
C PHE A 304 -23.65 -6.61 -7.25
N ASP A 305 -24.97 -6.44 -7.37
CA ASP A 305 -25.63 -6.69 -8.64
C ASP A 305 -25.55 -5.45 -9.54
N LEU A 306 -25.97 -5.60 -10.80
CA LEU A 306 -25.92 -4.53 -11.78
C LEU A 306 -26.81 -3.34 -11.41
N ALA A 307 -27.99 -3.58 -10.81
CA ALA A 307 -28.93 -2.52 -10.47
C ALA A 307 -28.38 -1.65 -9.33
N ASP A 308 -27.84 -2.28 -8.29
CA ASP A 308 -27.16 -1.62 -7.18
C ASP A 308 -25.96 -0.81 -7.65
N LEU A 309 -25.12 -1.40 -8.52
CA LEU A 309 -23.94 -0.72 -9.03
C LEU A 309 -24.30 0.47 -9.92
N VAL A 310 -25.33 0.32 -10.77
CA VAL A 310 -25.86 1.43 -11.58
C VAL A 310 -26.34 2.56 -10.69
N ALA A 311 -27.10 2.28 -9.63
CA ALA A 311 -27.58 3.31 -8.70
C ALA A 311 -26.42 4.07 -8.04
N GLU A 312 -25.35 3.36 -7.66
CA GLU A 312 -24.17 3.97 -7.08
C GLU A 312 -23.37 4.81 -8.10
N VAL A 313 -23.24 4.36 -9.34
CA VAL A 313 -22.62 5.13 -10.44
C VAL A 313 -23.43 6.39 -10.76
N GLU A 314 -24.77 6.32 -10.75
CA GLU A 314 -25.64 7.49 -10.91
C GLU A 314 -25.46 8.48 -9.76
N ARG A 315 -25.36 7.99 -8.52
CA ARG A 315 -25.08 8.84 -7.35
C ARG A 315 -23.73 9.55 -7.48
N CYS A 316 -22.69 8.85 -7.96
CA CYS A 316 -21.39 9.47 -8.26
C CYS A 316 -21.52 10.56 -9.33
N HIS A 317 -22.27 10.28 -10.40
CA HIS A 317 -22.56 11.24 -11.45
C HIS A 317 -23.25 12.51 -10.91
N ASP A 318 -24.31 12.35 -10.12
CA ASP A 318 -25.11 13.45 -9.58
C ASP A 318 -24.31 14.31 -8.58
N LEU A 319 -23.38 13.71 -7.85
CA LEU A 319 -22.47 14.42 -6.92
C LEU A 319 -21.22 14.98 -7.60
N GLY A 320 -20.98 14.65 -8.87
CA GLY A 320 -19.75 14.98 -9.59
C GLY A 320 -18.50 14.33 -8.99
N LEU A 321 -18.65 13.19 -8.31
CA LEU A 321 -17.57 12.42 -7.70
C LEU A 321 -17.03 11.37 -8.67
N GLY A 322 -15.71 11.22 -8.72
CA GLY A 322 -15.11 10.05 -9.35
C GLY A 322 -15.36 8.79 -8.53
N ALA A 323 -15.04 7.64 -9.10
CA ALA A 323 -15.11 6.36 -8.40
C ALA A 323 -13.89 5.51 -8.73
N LYS A 324 -13.35 4.85 -7.70
CA LYS A 324 -12.34 3.80 -7.81
C LYS A 324 -13.00 2.47 -7.44
N PHE A 325 -13.19 1.62 -8.44
CA PHE A 325 -13.76 0.29 -8.29
C PHE A 325 -12.63 -0.70 -8.05
N HIS A 326 -12.60 -1.38 -6.90
CA HIS A 326 -11.81 -2.60 -6.75
C HIS A 326 -12.52 -3.70 -7.54
N ALA A 327 -11.88 -4.16 -8.62
CA ALA A 327 -12.35 -5.28 -9.42
C ALA A 327 -11.11 -6.02 -9.96
N THR A 328 -10.80 -7.16 -9.36
CA THR A 328 -9.66 -7.98 -9.79
C THR A 328 -10.07 -8.94 -10.91
N GLY A 329 -11.29 -9.46 -10.87
CA GLY A 329 -11.79 -10.47 -11.79
C GLY A 329 -12.42 -9.92 -13.08
N ASP A 330 -12.46 -10.75 -14.12
CA ASP A 330 -13.03 -10.35 -15.41
C ASP A 330 -14.56 -10.19 -15.34
N ALA A 331 -15.25 -10.91 -14.46
CA ALA A 331 -16.69 -10.72 -14.23
C ALA A 331 -16.99 -9.40 -13.51
N SER A 332 -16.19 -9.03 -12.50
CA SER A 332 -16.36 -7.74 -11.79
C SER A 332 -15.97 -6.55 -12.67
N VAL A 333 -14.92 -6.66 -13.48
CA VAL A 333 -14.57 -5.66 -14.50
C VAL A 333 -15.73 -5.46 -15.48
N ARG A 334 -16.31 -6.54 -16.01
CA ARG A 334 -17.46 -6.47 -16.93
C ARG A 334 -18.66 -5.77 -16.28
N LEU A 335 -18.98 -6.12 -15.03
CA LEU A 335 -20.09 -5.52 -14.29
C LEU A 335 -19.92 -4.00 -14.15
N VAL A 336 -18.71 -3.53 -13.84
CA VAL A 336 -18.41 -2.08 -13.77
C VAL A 336 -18.60 -1.42 -15.12
N LEU A 337 -18.07 -2.01 -16.19
CA LEU A 337 -18.20 -1.45 -17.54
C LEU A 337 -19.68 -1.41 -17.99
N ASP A 338 -20.47 -2.43 -17.69
CA ASP A 338 -21.91 -2.47 -17.94
C ASP A 338 -22.65 -1.35 -17.20
N ALA A 339 -22.35 -1.16 -15.91
CA ALA A 339 -22.96 -0.09 -15.12
C ALA A 339 -22.60 1.30 -15.64
N VAL A 340 -21.32 1.53 -15.97
CA VAL A 340 -20.83 2.80 -16.51
C VAL A 340 -21.44 3.09 -17.89
N GLU A 341 -21.53 2.09 -18.75
CA GLU A 341 -22.16 2.19 -20.06
C GLU A 341 -23.63 2.60 -19.95
N GLN A 342 -24.39 1.94 -19.08
CA GLN A 342 -25.79 2.28 -18.83
C GLN A 342 -25.98 3.71 -18.36
N VAL A 343 -25.18 4.16 -17.39
CA VAL A 343 -25.30 5.53 -16.86
C VAL A 343 -24.93 6.56 -17.92
N ARG A 344 -23.84 6.32 -18.67
CA ARG A 344 -23.39 7.25 -19.72
C ARG A 344 -24.34 7.30 -20.91
N ALA A 345 -25.00 6.20 -21.26
CA ALA A 345 -26.03 6.19 -22.28
C ALA A 345 -27.23 7.08 -21.91
N ARG A 346 -27.59 7.14 -20.61
CA ARG A 346 -28.70 7.97 -20.12
C ARG A 346 -28.31 9.42 -19.83
N ARG A 347 -27.12 9.66 -19.30
CA ARG A 347 -26.71 10.95 -18.70
C ARG A 347 -25.60 11.68 -19.48
N GLY A 348 -24.96 11.02 -20.44
CA GLY A 348 -23.83 11.56 -21.19
C GLY A 348 -22.49 11.43 -20.46
N PRO A 349 -21.47 12.21 -20.87
CA PRO A 349 -20.17 12.25 -20.21
C PRO A 349 -20.30 12.70 -18.75
N GLY A 350 -19.55 12.05 -17.86
CA GLY A 350 -19.64 12.29 -16.41
C GLY A 350 -18.27 12.38 -15.73
N PRO A 351 -18.22 12.18 -14.40
CA PRO A 351 -16.97 12.13 -13.66
C PRO A 351 -16.09 10.96 -14.10
N ARG A 352 -14.81 11.00 -13.68
CA ARG A 352 -13.83 9.99 -14.05
C ARG A 352 -13.98 8.75 -13.18
N PHE A 353 -14.06 7.60 -13.83
CA PHE A 353 -14.13 6.30 -13.20
C PHE A 353 -12.84 5.52 -13.45
N GLN A 354 -12.41 4.76 -12.44
CA GLN A 354 -11.18 3.98 -12.45
C GLN A 354 -11.50 2.58 -11.95
N ILE A 355 -11.01 1.56 -12.64
CA ILE A 355 -11.03 0.19 -12.16
C ILE A 355 -9.62 -0.14 -11.69
N ALA A 356 -9.48 -0.42 -10.39
CA ALA A 356 -8.24 -0.79 -9.74
C ALA A 356 -7.93 -2.27 -9.89
N HIS A 357 -6.63 -2.58 -9.89
CA HIS A 357 -6.03 -3.90 -10.10
C HIS A 357 -6.17 -4.38 -11.54
N THR A 358 -7.41 -4.55 -12.04
CA THR A 358 -7.70 -5.04 -13.41
C THR A 358 -6.84 -6.26 -13.74
N GLU A 359 -6.80 -7.21 -12.80
CA GLU A 359 -5.92 -8.38 -12.89
C GLU A 359 -6.38 -9.28 -14.03
N TYR A 360 -7.67 -9.55 -14.13
CA TYR A 360 -8.27 -10.29 -15.22
C TYR A 360 -9.22 -9.38 -16.00
N VAL A 361 -9.03 -9.30 -17.32
CA VAL A 361 -9.90 -8.56 -18.22
C VAL A 361 -10.19 -9.44 -19.41
N HIS A 362 -11.48 -9.71 -19.66
CA HIS A 362 -11.88 -10.45 -20.84
C HIS A 362 -11.54 -9.65 -22.13
N PRO A 363 -11.09 -10.29 -23.22
CA PRO A 363 -10.70 -9.59 -24.45
C PRO A 363 -11.76 -8.65 -25.01
N ASP A 364 -13.05 -9.02 -24.94
CA ASP A 364 -14.17 -8.19 -25.39
C ASP A 364 -14.34 -6.89 -24.58
N ASP A 365 -13.83 -6.85 -23.35
CA ASP A 365 -13.94 -5.72 -22.45
C ASP A 365 -12.78 -4.72 -22.60
N LEU A 366 -11.64 -5.13 -23.20
CA LEU A 366 -10.49 -4.26 -23.47
C LEU A 366 -10.81 -2.95 -24.23
N PRO A 367 -11.57 -2.94 -25.35
CA PRO A 367 -11.92 -1.71 -26.05
C PRO A 367 -12.92 -0.83 -25.28
N ARG A 368 -13.68 -1.42 -24.33
CA ARG A 368 -14.72 -0.70 -23.59
C ARG A 368 -14.12 0.33 -22.64
N PHE A 369 -12.93 0.10 -22.08
CA PHE A 369 -12.23 1.10 -21.25
C PHE A 369 -12.06 2.44 -21.97
N ALA A 370 -11.59 2.41 -23.22
CA ALA A 370 -11.41 3.62 -24.02
C ALA A 370 -12.76 4.24 -24.43
N ALA A 371 -13.70 3.41 -24.90
CA ALA A 371 -15.03 3.86 -25.31
C ALA A 371 -15.80 4.55 -24.16
N LEU A 372 -15.64 4.02 -22.95
CA LEU A 372 -16.27 4.47 -21.74
C LEU A 372 -15.36 5.37 -20.89
N ASP A 373 -14.27 5.97 -21.39
CA ASP A 373 -13.31 6.80 -20.62
C ASP A 373 -13.11 6.31 -19.16
N VAL A 374 -12.95 5.00 -18.99
CA VAL A 374 -12.65 4.33 -17.72
C VAL A 374 -11.16 4.10 -17.67
N VAL A 375 -10.53 4.47 -16.55
CA VAL A 375 -9.11 4.28 -16.33
C VAL A 375 -8.86 2.86 -15.82
N ALA A 376 -7.87 2.17 -16.37
CA ALA A 376 -7.30 0.97 -15.75
C ALA A 376 -6.19 1.41 -14.78
N ASP A 377 -6.33 1.09 -13.50
CA ASP A 377 -5.42 1.49 -12.42
C ASP A 377 -4.61 0.27 -11.95
N ALA A 378 -3.32 0.27 -12.30
CA ALA A 378 -2.37 -0.81 -12.07
C ALA A 378 -1.74 -0.79 -10.67
N SER A 379 -1.46 -1.96 -10.12
CA SER A 379 -0.58 -2.15 -8.96
C SER A 379 0.57 -3.11 -9.30
N PRO A 380 1.61 -2.66 -10.05
CA PRO A 380 2.55 -3.56 -10.71
C PRO A 380 3.64 -4.17 -9.81
N HIS A 381 3.69 -3.82 -8.52
CA HIS A 381 4.79 -4.17 -7.63
C HIS A 381 4.97 -5.69 -7.40
N LEU A 382 4.01 -6.53 -7.80
CA LEU A 382 4.06 -8.00 -7.69
C LEU A 382 3.94 -8.72 -9.04
N TRP A 383 4.08 -8.02 -10.16
CA TRP A 383 3.85 -8.57 -11.51
C TRP A 383 5.04 -9.37 -12.02
N PHE A 384 5.56 -10.27 -11.20
CA PHE A 384 6.70 -11.13 -11.46
C PHE A 384 6.59 -12.44 -10.66
N PRO A 385 7.36 -13.50 -11.00
CA PRO A 385 7.31 -14.76 -10.27
C PRO A 385 7.62 -14.60 -8.79
N GLY A 386 6.87 -15.27 -7.91
CA GLY A 386 7.04 -15.22 -6.46
C GLY A 386 5.88 -15.88 -5.72
N VAL A 387 5.97 -15.94 -4.40
CA VAL A 387 5.05 -16.69 -3.52
C VAL A 387 3.57 -16.36 -3.77
N ILE A 388 3.24 -15.09 -4.00
CA ILE A 388 1.86 -14.68 -4.28
C ILE A 388 1.37 -15.25 -5.62
N GLN A 389 2.20 -15.23 -6.66
CA GLN A 389 1.84 -15.79 -7.96
C GLN A 389 1.69 -17.32 -7.89
N ASP A 390 2.56 -17.99 -7.13
CA ASP A 390 2.47 -19.42 -6.89
C ASP A 390 1.19 -19.77 -6.13
N SER A 391 0.79 -18.95 -5.15
CA SER A 391 -0.47 -19.09 -4.41
C SER A 391 -1.70 -18.86 -5.28
N ILE A 392 -1.63 -18.00 -6.30
CA ILE A 392 -2.74 -17.79 -7.25
C ILE A 392 -2.87 -18.98 -8.21
N ALA A 393 -1.73 -19.51 -8.69
CA ALA A 393 -1.67 -20.58 -9.68
C ALA A 393 -2.29 -21.91 -9.20
N VAL A 394 -2.39 -22.13 -7.88
CA VAL A 394 -3.08 -23.31 -7.32
C VAL A 394 -4.61 -23.19 -7.31
N HIS A 395 -5.15 -21.99 -7.55
CA HIS A 395 -6.59 -21.72 -7.49
C HIS A 395 -7.19 -21.39 -8.85
N VAL A 396 -6.46 -20.67 -9.70
CA VAL A 396 -6.96 -20.10 -10.96
C VAL A 396 -6.45 -20.93 -12.16
N PRO A 397 -7.29 -21.23 -13.17
CA PRO A 397 -6.84 -21.96 -14.36
C PRO A 397 -5.62 -21.34 -15.03
N GLU A 398 -4.69 -22.16 -15.50
CA GLU A 398 -3.40 -21.72 -16.05
C GLU A 398 -3.56 -20.69 -17.18
N HIS A 399 -4.55 -20.87 -18.07
CA HIS A 399 -4.77 -19.94 -19.19
C HIS A 399 -5.33 -18.58 -18.74
N VAL A 400 -6.03 -18.54 -17.60
CA VAL A 400 -6.53 -17.30 -16.98
C VAL A 400 -5.37 -16.56 -16.30
N VAL A 401 -4.54 -17.26 -15.52
CA VAL A 401 -3.31 -16.71 -14.92
C VAL A 401 -2.37 -16.17 -16.02
N ALA A 402 -2.19 -16.92 -17.11
CA ALA A 402 -1.37 -16.50 -18.24
C ALA A 402 -1.88 -15.23 -18.95
N ALA A 403 -3.15 -14.89 -18.77
CA ALA A 403 -3.78 -13.69 -19.31
C ALA A 403 -3.81 -12.50 -18.33
N SER A 404 -3.27 -12.65 -17.12
CA SER A 404 -3.36 -11.61 -16.09
C SER A 404 -2.55 -10.35 -16.42
N TRP A 405 -3.10 -9.22 -16.00
CA TRP A 405 -2.64 -7.84 -16.22
C TRP A 405 -2.35 -7.55 -17.71
N PRO A 406 -3.37 -7.52 -18.59
CA PRO A 406 -3.22 -7.25 -20.02
C PRO A 406 -2.99 -5.77 -20.31
N PHE A 407 -2.07 -5.12 -19.59
CA PHE A 407 -1.85 -3.67 -19.63
C PHE A 407 -1.34 -3.18 -20.97
N ARG A 408 -0.54 -3.99 -21.68
CA ARG A 408 -0.14 -3.64 -23.04
C ARG A 408 -1.35 -3.58 -23.96
N ASP A 409 -2.24 -4.55 -23.88
CA ASP A 409 -3.46 -4.59 -24.67
C ASP A 409 -4.43 -3.44 -24.31
N LEU A 410 -4.52 -3.06 -23.03
CA LEU A 410 -5.27 -1.88 -22.58
C LEU A 410 -4.69 -0.58 -23.18
N VAL A 411 -3.37 -0.42 -23.17
CA VAL A 411 -2.72 0.73 -23.83
C VAL A 411 -2.98 0.72 -25.34
N ASP A 412 -2.89 -0.43 -25.99
CA ASP A 412 -3.11 -0.59 -27.42
C ASP A 412 -4.59 -0.40 -27.83
N SER A 413 -5.55 -0.66 -26.92
CA SER A 413 -6.97 -0.35 -27.11
C SER A 413 -7.28 1.14 -27.00
N GLY A 414 -6.33 1.94 -26.49
CA GLY A 414 -6.46 3.37 -26.25
C GLY A 414 -7.01 3.71 -24.86
N ALA A 415 -7.08 2.73 -23.95
CA ALA A 415 -7.45 2.97 -22.56
C ALA A 415 -6.43 3.89 -21.87
N VAL A 416 -6.90 4.61 -20.86
CA VAL A 416 -6.02 5.34 -19.95
C VAL A 416 -5.52 4.37 -18.88
N VAL A 417 -4.20 4.28 -18.73
CA VAL A 417 -3.57 3.50 -17.67
C VAL A 417 -2.96 4.44 -16.64
N ALA A 418 -3.32 4.23 -15.38
CA ALA A 418 -2.62 4.77 -14.22
C ALA A 418 -1.91 3.63 -13.48
N ALA A 419 -0.97 3.98 -12.61
CA ALA A 419 -0.29 3.01 -11.76
C ALA A 419 -0.13 3.59 -10.36
N GLY A 420 -0.23 2.71 -9.36
CA GLY A 420 0.05 2.96 -7.97
C GLY A 420 0.82 1.81 -7.33
N SER A 421 1.29 2.02 -6.11
CA SER A 421 2.00 0.97 -5.37
C SER A 421 1.07 -0.04 -4.72
N ASP A 422 -0.15 0.41 -4.38
CA ASP A 422 -1.05 -0.25 -3.44
C ASP A 422 -0.32 -0.60 -2.13
N TRP A 423 0.56 0.31 -1.68
CA TRP A 423 1.32 0.18 -0.43
C TRP A 423 0.38 0.35 0.78
N PRO A 424 0.38 -0.58 1.76
CA PRO A 424 1.30 -1.71 1.91
C PRO A 424 0.76 -3.07 1.45
N CYS A 425 -0.42 -3.10 0.81
CA CYS A 425 -1.14 -4.32 0.44
C CYS A 425 -0.41 -5.13 -0.65
N ALA A 426 -0.11 -4.51 -1.79
CA ALA A 426 0.61 -5.15 -2.89
C ALA A 426 2.12 -4.91 -2.85
N ALA A 427 2.59 -4.01 -1.99
CA ALA A 427 4.00 -3.63 -1.97
C ALA A 427 4.49 -3.46 -0.54
N PRO A 428 5.72 -3.89 -0.18
CA PRO A 428 6.31 -3.55 1.12
C PRO A 428 6.75 -2.08 1.21
N THR A 429 6.90 -1.40 0.07
CA THR A 429 7.29 0.01 -0.02
C THR A 429 6.52 0.71 -1.13
N PRO A 430 6.40 2.04 -1.12
CA PRO A 430 5.80 2.76 -2.24
C PRO A 430 6.79 2.99 -3.39
N ASP A 431 7.85 2.20 -3.52
CA ASP A 431 8.87 2.39 -4.55
C ASP A 431 8.26 2.26 -5.96
N PRO A 432 8.19 3.36 -6.74
CA PRO A 432 7.61 3.33 -8.06
C PRO A 432 8.52 2.62 -9.06
N TRP A 433 9.84 2.53 -8.80
CA TRP A 433 10.80 1.99 -9.74
C TRP A 433 10.68 0.47 -9.88
N THR A 434 10.51 -0.24 -8.76
CA THR A 434 10.20 -1.68 -8.77
C THR A 434 8.93 -1.97 -9.55
N GLY A 435 7.87 -1.19 -9.33
CA GLY A 435 6.61 -1.34 -10.08
C GLY A 435 6.76 -1.09 -11.59
N LEU A 436 7.49 -0.04 -11.98
CA LEU A 436 7.78 0.25 -13.38
C LEU A 436 8.63 -0.85 -14.03
N ALA A 437 9.65 -1.36 -13.34
CA ALA A 437 10.47 -2.46 -13.80
C ALA A 437 9.66 -3.74 -13.99
N ALA A 438 8.77 -4.06 -13.05
CA ALA A 438 7.87 -5.21 -13.12
C ALA A 438 6.88 -5.09 -14.30
N MET A 439 6.33 -3.90 -14.54
CA MET A 439 5.44 -3.65 -15.67
C MET A 439 6.11 -3.90 -17.04
N VAL A 440 7.42 -3.62 -17.15
CA VAL A 440 8.18 -3.79 -18.40
C VAL A 440 8.75 -5.19 -18.54
N THR A 441 9.40 -5.71 -17.49
CA THR A 441 10.20 -6.93 -17.56
C THR A 441 9.41 -8.17 -17.19
N ARG A 442 8.39 -8.01 -16.33
CA ARG A 442 7.70 -9.10 -15.63
C ARG A 442 8.63 -10.02 -14.83
N ARG A 443 9.83 -9.56 -14.47
CA ARG A 443 10.86 -10.33 -13.74
C ARG A 443 10.94 -9.89 -12.29
N ASN A 444 11.30 -10.82 -11.43
CA ASN A 444 11.48 -10.54 -10.02
C ASN A 444 12.72 -9.63 -9.83
N PRO A 445 12.65 -8.59 -8.97
CA PRO A 445 13.81 -7.79 -8.64
C PRO A 445 14.93 -8.58 -7.94
N ASP A 446 14.61 -9.69 -7.27
CA ASP A 446 15.59 -10.65 -6.77
C ASP A 446 16.12 -11.52 -7.93
N PRO A 447 17.42 -11.42 -8.29
CA PRO A 447 18.00 -12.24 -9.33
C PRO A 447 18.03 -13.74 -9.01
N GLY A 448 17.84 -14.12 -7.74
CA GLY A 448 17.72 -15.51 -7.30
C GLY A 448 16.39 -16.17 -7.70
N VAL A 449 15.37 -15.39 -8.08
CA VAL A 449 14.08 -15.91 -8.54
C VAL A 449 14.04 -15.90 -10.07
N PRO A 450 14.18 -17.05 -10.75
CA PRO A 450 14.28 -17.11 -12.20
C PRO A 450 12.93 -16.90 -12.89
N GLY A 451 13.00 -16.60 -14.20
CA GLY A 451 11.83 -16.54 -15.07
C GLY A 451 11.20 -15.15 -15.18
N ALA A 452 10.06 -15.10 -15.85
CA ALA A 452 9.24 -13.92 -16.00
C ALA A 452 7.77 -14.34 -16.00
N LEU A 453 6.92 -13.52 -15.39
CA LEU A 453 5.49 -13.76 -15.32
C LEU A 453 4.85 -13.38 -16.66
N ASN A 454 4.04 -14.26 -17.24
CA ASN A 454 3.32 -14.02 -18.50
C ASN A 454 4.23 -13.41 -19.60
N PRO A 455 5.35 -14.06 -19.96
CA PRO A 455 6.40 -13.47 -20.81
C PRO A 455 5.96 -13.20 -22.25
N ARG A 456 4.80 -13.71 -22.65
CA ARG A 456 4.19 -13.42 -23.94
C ARG A 456 3.35 -12.15 -23.80
N PRO A 457 3.77 -10.99 -24.34
CA PRO A 457 2.82 -9.92 -24.58
C PRO A 457 1.81 -10.49 -25.57
N ARG A 458 0.57 -10.77 -25.13
CA ARG A 458 -0.48 -11.13 -26.08
C ARG A 458 -0.53 -9.98 -27.07
N ARG A 459 -0.26 -10.30 -28.33
CA ARG A 459 -0.48 -9.40 -29.46
C ARG A 459 -1.92 -9.60 -29.84
N SER A 460 -2.86 -8.99 -29.13
CA SER A 460 -4.22 -8.98 -29.65
C SER A 460 -4.20 -8.22 -30.99
N PRO A 461 -4.88 -8.69 -32.05
CA PRO A 461 -4.80 -8.11 -33.40
C PRO A 461 -5.56 -6.78 -33.54
N CYS A 462 -5.80 -6.07 -32.44
CA CYS A 462 -6.49 -4.78 -32.42
C CYS A 462 -5.66 -3.75 -33.21
N ARG A 463 -6.18 -3.40 -34.39
CA ARG A 463 -5.60 -2.45 -35.33
C ARG A 463 -5.15 -1.17 -34.64
N ARG A 464 -3.83 -0.96 -34.72
CA ARG A 464 -3.08 0.31 -34.69
C ARG A 464 -3.98 1.56 -34.79
N ARG A 465 -4.52 2.04 -33.67
CA ARG A 465 -4.87 3.45 -33.49
C ARG A 465 -3.63 4.16 -32.96
N SER A 466 -3.38 5.39 -33.42
CA SER A 466 -2.33 6.23 -32.84
C SER A 466 -2.56 6.28 -31.32
N PRO A 467 -1.56 5.96 -30.48
CA PRO A 467 -1.76 5.99 -29.04
C PRO A 467 -2.24 7.40 -28.65
N PRO A 468 -3.28 7.53 -27.81
CA PRO A 468 -3.63 8.82 -27.24
C PRO A 468 -2.38 9.39 -26.55
N SER A 469 -2.27 10.72 -26.46
CA SER A 469 -1.18 11.34 -25.70
C SER A 469 -1.11 10.69 -24.32
N PRO A 470 0.05 10.21 -23.84
CA PRO A 470 0.13 9.43 -22.61
C PRO A 470 -0.44 10.28 -21.47
N ARG A 471 -1.60 9.86 -20.97
CA ARG A 471 -2.27 10.50 -19.85
C ARG A 471 -1.57 10.05 -18.58
N THR A 472 -1.22 11.00 -17.72
CA THR A 472 -0.45 10.72 -16.49
C THR A 472 -1.37 10.21 -15.37
N PRO A 473 -0.89 9.48 -14.34
CA PRO A 473 -1.70 9.15 -13.17
C PRO A 473 -2.38 10.38 -12.52
N ALA A 474 -1.73 11.56 -12.56
CA ALA A 474 -2.36 12.83 -12.15
C ALA A 474 -3.65 13.15 -12.93
N GLU A 475 -3.76 12.79 -14.21
CA GLU A 475 -4.98 12.99 -15.01
C GLU A 475 -6.08 12.00 -14.57
N ALA A 476 -5.74 10.76 -14.22
CA ALA A 476 -6.67 9.78 -13.67
C ALA A 476 -7.32 10.26 -12.36
N MET A 477 -6.53 10.94 -11.52
CA MET A 477 -6.95 11.51 -10.25
C MET A 477 -7.67 12.87 -10.36
N GLY A 478 -7.88 13.40 -11.58
CA GLY A 478 -8.44 14.75 -11.76
C GLY A 478 -7.48 15.91 -11.43
N LEU A 479 -6.20 15.62 -11.23
CA LEU A 479 -5.13 16.60 -10.99
C LEU A 479 -4.41 17.05 -12.28
N GLY A 480 -4.86 16.62 -13.45
CA GLY A 480 -4.19 16.88 -14.73
C GLY A 480 -3.98 18.36 -15.05
N ALA A 481 -4.84 19.27 -14.60
CA ALA A 481 -4.64 20.71 -14.76
C ALA A 481 -3.65 21.31 -13.74
N VAL A 482 -3.31 20.56 -12.70
CA VAL A 482 -2.53 21.01 -11.54
C VAL A 482 -1.11 20.47 -11.59
N THR A 483 -0.90 19.17 -11.81
CA THR A 483 0.42 18.53 -11.72
C THR A 483 0.61 17.43 -12.78
N GLY A 484 1.63 16.58 -12.63
CA GLY A 484 1.96 15.46 -13.51
C GLY A 484 2.75 15.85 -14.78
N ARG A 485 2.92 17.15 -15.07
CA ARG A 485 3.74 17.64 -16.18
C ARG A 485 4.43 18.95 -15.81
N LEU A 486 5.68 19.10 -16.25
CA LEU A 486 6.45 20.34 -16.13
C LEU A 486 6.11 21.30 -17.30
N THR A 487 4.90 21.88 -17.26
CA THR A 487 4.44 22.86 -18.25
C THR A 487 4.02 24.18 -17.58
N PRO A 488 4.20 25.35 -18.23
CA PRO A 488 3.87 26.63 -17.63
C PRO A 488 2.44 26.69 -17.09
N GLY A 489 2.29 27.19 -15.86
CA GLY A 489 1.00 27.33 -15.19
C GLY A 489 0.62 26.16 -14.28
N ARG A 490 1.24 24.97 -14.44
CA ARG A 490 1.09 23.84 -13.50
C ARG A 490 1.96 24.02 -12.25
N ALA A 491 1.70 23.21 -11.23
CA ALA A 491 2.55 23.08 -10.07
C ALA A 491 3.95 22.63 -10.48
N ALA A 492 4.96 23.16 -9.78
CA ALA A 492 6.34 22.78 -10.03
C ALA A 492 6.76 21.65 -9.10
N ASP A 493 6.04 20.54 -9.16
CA ASP A 493 6.43 19.33 -8.46
C ASP A 493 7.39 18.57 -9.39
N PHE A 494 8.61 18.31 -8.93
CA PHE A 494 9.65 17.63 -9.70
C PHE A 494 10.51 16.76 -8.79
N VAL A 495 11.17 15.79 -9.42
CA VAL A 495 12.23 14.98 -8.84
C VAL A 495 13.45 15.09 -9.74
N VAL A 496 14.63 15.12 -9.12
CA VAL A 496 15.92 15.07 -9.81
C VAL A 496 16.50 13.68 -9.62
N VAL A 497 16.91 13.03 -10.71
CA VAL A 497 17.55 11.71 -10.70
C VAL A 497 18.94 11.81 -11.34
N ASP A 498 19.87 10.99 -10.83
CA ASP A 498 21.29 10.99 -11.21
C ASP A 498 21.57 10.38 -12.60
N ARG A 499 20.59 9.69 -13.18
CA ARG A 499 20.73 8.89 -14.41
C ARG A 499 19.59 9.10 -15.39
N ASP A 500 19.85 8.83 -16.67
CA ASP A 500 18.82 8.87 -17.72
C ASP A 500 17.94 7.61 -17.65
N VAL A 501 16.82 7.69 -16.93
CA VAL A 501 15.90 6.54 -16.72
C VAL A 501 15.24 6.03 -18.01
N PHE A 502 15.37 6.73 -19.13
CA PHE A 502 14.85 6.30 -20.43
C PHE A 502 15.86 5.51 -21.26
N GLY A 503 17.14 5.49 -20.85
CA GLY A 503 18.23 4.85 -21.58
C GLY A 503 18.89 3.68 -20.85
N ILE A 504 18.49 3.40 -19.61
CA ILE A 504 19.01 2.30 -18.80
C ILE A 504 18.19 1.02 -19.01
N ASP A 505 18.80 -0.14 -18.71
CA ASP A 505 18.05 -1.39 -18.63
C ASP A 505 16.97 -1.25 -17.55
N PRO A 506 15.70 -1.62 -17.80
CA PRO A 506 14.65 -1.58 -16.78
C PRO A 506 14.98 -2.36 -15.50
N ARG A 507 15.89 -3.35 -15.58
CA ARG A 507 16.43 -4.09 -14.41
C ARG A 507 17.36 -3.25 -13.53
N GLU A 508 17.91 -2.18 -14.07
CA GLU A 508 18.80 -1.22 -13.39
C GLU A 508 18.04 0.04 -12.92
N CYS A 509 16.73 0.12 -13.18
CA CYS A 509 15.86 1.19 -12.70
C CYS A 509 15.58 1.09 -11.19
N THR A 510 15.75 -0.07 -10.58
CA THR A 510 15.59 -0.25 -9.14
C THR A 510 16.78 0.39 -8.39
N PRO A 511 16.55 1.04 -7.24
CA PRO A 511 17.65 1.54 -6.43
C PRO A 511 18.59 0.38 -6.07
N PRO A 512 19.92 0.54 -6.17
CA PRO A 512 20.87 -0.49 -5.76
C PRO A 512 20.82 -0.62 -4.23
N GLY A 513 20.01 -1.54 -3.72
CA GLY A 513 19.76 -1.67 -2.28
C GLY A 513 19.47 -3.09 -1.77
N CYS A 514 19.31 -4.08 -2.63
CA CYS A 514 19.30 -5.49 -2.25
C CYS A 514 20.48 -6.21 -2.93
N CYS A 515 21.70 -5.81 -2.59
CA CYS A 515 22.87 -6.62 -2.88
C CYS A 515 22.96 -7.74 -1.85
N ALA A 516 22.74 -8.98 -2.28
CA ALA A 516 23.34 -10.14 -1.63
C ALA A 516 24.87 -9.92 -1.53
N PRO A 517 25.53 -10.28 -0.41
CA PRO A 517 26.95 -10.03 -0.23
C PRO A 517 27.75 -10.95 -1.16
N THR A 518 28.22 -10.42 -2.27
CA THR A 518 29.31 -11.06 -3.01
C THR A 518 30.63 -10.67 -2.37
N SER A 519 31.17 -11.62 -1.59
CA SER A 519 32.54 -11.71 -1.07
C SER A 519 32.81 -11.16 0.35
N PRO A 520 33.52 -11.93 1.22
CA PRO A 520 33.63 -11.64 2.64
C PRO A 520 34.89 -10.83 2.96
N ALA A 521 34.78 -9.51 3.02
CA ALA A 521 35.62 -8.63 3.85
C ALA A 521 35.33 -7.15 3.55
N ALA A 522 34.30 -6.59 4.19
CA ALA A 522 34.25 -5.16 4.51
C ALA A 522 33.08 -4.91 5.48
N SER A 523 33.39 -4.71 6.76
CA SER A 523 32.43 -4.27 7.75
C SER A 523 32.02 -2.82 7.47
N CYS A 524 30.80 -2.61 6.94
CA CYS A 524 30.23 -1.28 6.78
C CYS A 524 29.66 -0.83 8.14
N THR A 525 30.45 -0.09 8.90
CA THR A 525 30.01 0.60 10.12
C THR A 525 29.21 1.85 9.73
N ARG A 526 27.90 1.84 9.98
CA ARG A 526 27.08 3.06 9.93
C ARG A 526 27.56 4.03 11.01
N ARG A 527 28.23 5.12 10.62
CA ARG A 527 28.54 6.25 11.52
C ARG A 527 27.24 6.97 11.88
N ARG A 528 26.78 6.83 13.13
CA ARG A 528 25.87 7.78 13.79
C ARG A 528 26.69 8.75 14.63
N ASN A 529 26.31 10.03 14.62
CA ASN A 529 26.85 11.07 15.49
C ASN A 529 26.72 10.64 16.97
N ARG A 530 27.85 10.61 17.69
CA ARG A 530 27.93 10.60 19.16
C ARG A 530 28.79 11.80 19.59
N PRO A 531 28.48 12.47 20.72
CA PRO A 531 29.36 13.52 21.26
C PRO A 531 30.66 12.89 21.80
N PRO A 532 31.75 13.68 21.95
CA PRO A 532 33.07 13.14 22.23
C PRO A 532 33.21 12.81 23.73
N ASP A 533 33.91 11.72 24.03
CA ASP A 533 34.61 11.54 25.31
C ASP A 533 35.93 10.79 25.07
N PRO A 534 37.02 11.09 25.81
CA PRO A 534 38.39 10.76 25.42
C PRO A 534 38.92 9.48 26.11
N GLY A 535 39.91 8.84 25.48
CA GLY A 535 40.99 8.15 26.21
C GLY A 535 41.25 6.67 25.90
N THR A 536 42.39 6.44 25.21
CA THR A 536 43.39 5.36 25.44
C THR A 536 43.10 3.87 25.13
N ALA A 537 43.52 3.44 23.92
CA ALA A 537 44.45 2.36 23.47
C ALA A 537 44.89 1.15 24.38
N PRO A 538 45.60 0.09 23.85
CA PRO A 538 45.07 -1.07 23.09
C PRO A 538 45.69 -2.46 23.50
N GLY A 539 45.22 -3.58 22.93
CA GLY A 539 46.00 -4.85 22.96
C GLY A 539 45.39 -6.13 22.36
N CYS A 540 46.09 -6.71 21.36
CA CYS A 540 46.24 -8.14 20.96
C CYS A 540 45.00 -9.02 20.59
N ALA A 541 45.08 -10.14 19.86
CA ALA A 541 45.78 -10.66 18.68
C ALA A 541 45.40 -12.16 18.52
N LYS A 542 45.06 -12.61 17.29
CA LYS A 542 45.17 -13.99 16.72
C LYS A 542 44.33 -15.16 17.30
N ARG A 543 43.60 -15.88 16.43
CA ARG A 543 44.01 -17.16 15.78
C ARG A 543 42.91 -17.75 14.86
N ARG A 544 43.35 -18.41 13.78
CA ARG A 544 42.60 -19.28 12.86
C ARG A 544 42.91 -20.75 13.22
N THR A 545 41.95 -21.65 12.99
CA THR A 545 42.22 -23.05 12.61
C THR A 545 41.04 -23.63 11.81
N ARG A 546 41.38 -24.37 10.74
CA ARG A 546 40.51 -25.23 9.90
C ARG A 546 40.32 -26.59 10.58
N VAL A 547 39.34 -27.40 10.14
CA VAL A 547 39.52 -28.82 9.71
C VAL A 547 38.20 -29.52 9.26
N HIS A 548 38.29 -30.20 8.10
CA HIS A 548 37.63 -31.37 7.47
C HIS A 548 36.09 -31.61 7.34
N GLU A 549 35.65 -31.62 6.07
CA GLU A 549 35.07 -32.73 5.26
C GLU A 549 34.50 -34.01 5.92
N MET A 550 33.28 -34.41 5.51
CA MET A 550 32.94 -35.78 5.07
C MET A 550 31.60 -35.82 4.32
N VAL A 551 31.59 -36.54 3.19
CA VAL A 551 30.47 -36.84 2.27
C VAL A 551 29.89 -38.22 2.61
N ALA A 552 28.57 -38.42 2.50
CA ALA A 552 27.97 -39.69 2.04
C ALA A 552 26.46 -39.55 1.69
N ASP A 553 26.12 -40.15 0.57
CA ASP A 553 24.82 -40.30 -0.10
C ASP A 553 23.72 -41.03 0.69
N GLY A 554 22.45 -40.84 0.26
CA GLY A 554 21.39 -41.81 0.53
C GLY A 554 19.95 -41.28 0.40
N ARG A 555 19.36 -41.40 -0.79
CA ARG A 555 17.91 -41.43 -1.08
C ARG A 555 17.61 -42.78 -1.77
N PRO A 556 16.34 -43.17 -2.04
CA PRO A 556 15.05 -42.82 -1.42
C PRO A 556 14.14 -44.07 -1.21
N THR A 557 13.01 -43.95 -0.50
CA THR A 557 11.82 -44.79 -0.77
C THR A 557 10.52 -44.07 -0.38
N SER A 558 9.56 -44.09 -1.31
CA SER A 558 8.13 -43.80 -1.16
C SER A 558 7.36 -45.07 -0.74
N PRO A 559 6.10 -44.94 -0.28
CA PRO A 559 5.06 -45.77 -0.89
C PRO A 559 3.70 -45.06 -1.10
N GLU A 560 3.07 -45.42 -2.22
CA GLU A 560 1.62 -45.37 -2.43
C GLU A 560 0.94 -46.53 -1.66
N CYS A 561 -0.29 -46.34 -1.17
CA CYS A 561 -1.39 -47.28 -1.43
C CYS A 561 -2.72 -46.96 -0.72
N VAL A 562 -3.78 -47.07 -1.52
CA VAL A 562 -5.09 -47.72 -1.24
C VAL A 562 -6.22 -46.90 -0.60
N THR A 563 -7.24 -46.75 -1.45
CA THR A 563 -8.65 -46.44 -1.23
C THR A 563 -9.38 -47.47 -0.36
N SER A 564 -10.27 -47.00 0.53
CA SER A 564 -11.49 -47.73 0.88
C SER A 564 -12.60 -46.74 1.22
N GLY A 565 -13.77 -46.96 0.61
CA GLY A 565 -14.97 -46.15 0.84
C GLY A 565 -15.88 -46.81 1.87
N THR A 566 -16.62 -45.99 2.61
CA THR A 566 -17.87 -46.40 3.25
C THR A 566 -18.82 -45.21 3.37
N ARG A 567 -20.07 -45.43 2.95
CA ARG A 567 -21.24 -44.56 3.11
C ARG A 567 -21.72 -44.57 4.57
N ALA A 568 -22.14 -43.41 5.09
CA ALA A 568 -23.20 -43.27 6.09
C ALA A 568 -23.68 -41.81 6.08
N ALA A 569 -24.88 -41.53 5.57
CA ALA A 569 -26.13 -41.40 6.33
C ALA A 569 -26.38 -39.95 6.79
N ARG A 570 -27.24 -39.27 6.01
CA ARG A 570 -27.81 -37.94 6.30
C ARG A 570 -28.83 -38.07 7.43
N VAL A 571 -28.70 -37.25 8.47
CA VAL A 571 -29.80 -36.90 9.38
C VAL A 571 -30.03 -35.40 9.25
N ARG A 572 -31.19 -35.04 8.71
CA ARG A 572 -31.75 -33.68 8.76
C ARG A 572 -32.50 -33.55 10.07
N GLN A 573 -32.19 -32.55 10.88
CA GLN A 573 -33.13 -32.00 11.85
C GLN A 573 -33.22 -30.48 11.66
N ARG A 574 -34.43 -30.05 11.28
CA ARG A 574 -34.92 -28.69 11.41
C ARG A 574 -35.37 -28.51 12.86
N CYS A 575 -35.02 -27.39 13.47
CA CYS A 575 -35.83 -26.79 14.52
C CYS A 575 -35.83 -25.27 14.31
N ASP A 576 -37.02 -24.76 13.98
CA ASP A 576 -37.41 -23.37 14.15
C ASP A 576 -37.39 -23.01 15.65
N GLY A 577 -37.06 -21.76 15.96
CA GLY A 577 -37.04 -21.30 17.35
C GLY A 577 -36.73 -19.82 17.48
N THR A 578 -37.77 -19.02 17.28
CA THR A 578 -37.87 -17.60 17.58
C THR A 578 -37.40 -17.25 19.00
N ASP A 579 -36.52 -16.26 19.16
CA ASP A 579 -36.68 -15.30 20.26
C ASP A 579 -36.05 -13.93 19.94
N ARG A 580 -36.88 -12.89 19.99
CA ARG A 580 -36.51 -11.48 19.81
C ARG A 580 -36.75 -10.79 21.14
N THR A 581 -35.70 -10.68 21.97
CA THR A 581 -35.77 -9.86 23.19
C THR A 581 -35.28 -8.44 22.92
N ARG A 582 -36.23 -7.51 22.98
CA ARG A 582 -36.02 -6.05 23.04
C ARG A 582 -35.46 -5.68 24.40
N TRP A 583 -34.34 -4.95 24.44
CA TRP A 583 -33.94 -4.17 25.62
C TRP A 583 -34.04 -2.66 25.34
N ARG A 584 -34.90 -2.02 26.14
CA ARG A 584 -35.12 -0.58 26.21
C ARG A 584 -33.95 0.10 26.93
N THR A 585 -33.36 1.13 26.33
CA THR A 585 -32.46 2.06 27.03
C THR A 585 -33.29 3.15 27.73
N ARG A 586 -33.12 3.28 29.05
CA ARG A 586 -33.60 4.42 29.84
C ARG A 586 -32.45 5.42 29.98
N GLY A 587 -32.73 6.67 29.66
CA GLY A 587 -31.81 7.79 29.89
C GLY A 587 -31.84 8.33 31.33
N ARG A 588 -30.73 8.97 31.71
CA ARG A 588 -30.51 10.07 32.69
C ARG A 588 -28.99 10.18 32.87
N ALA A 589 -28.37 11.27 33.26
CA ALA A 589 -28.58 12.70 33.17
C ALA A 589 -27.26 13.33 33.64
N ARG A 590 -26.78 14.30 32.86
CA ARG A 590 -25.78 15.35 33.13
C ARG A 590 -25.28 15.51 34.58
N ARG A 591 -23.95 15.56 34.75
CA ARG A 591 -23.25 16.47 35.68
C ARG A 591 -21.89 16.92 35.12
N ARG A 592 -21.71 18.24 35.02
CA ARG A 592 -20.46 19.03 35.13
C ARG A 592 -20.55 19.79 36.48
N PRO A 593 -19.50 20.43 37.07
CA PRO A 593 -18.32 21.04 36.43
C PRO A 593 -16.99 20.95 37.24
N ALA A 594 -15.87 21.45 36.68
CA ALA A 594 -14.95 22.37 37.36
C ALA A 594 -13.84 22.87 36.42
N ASP A 595 -13.64 24.18 36.42
CA ASP A 595 -12.58 24.96 35.78
C ASP A 595 -11.23 24.79 36.50
N HIS A 596 -10.11 24.83 35.76
CA HIS A 596 -8.86 25.42 36.24
C HIS A 596 -8.12 26.16 35.13
N ARG A 597 -7.76 27.42 35.42
CA ARG A 597 -7.01 28.36 34.58
C ARG A 597 -5.53 28.42 34.98
N SER A 598 -4.72 28.83 34.00
CA SER A 598 -3.36 29.43 34.04
C SER A 598 -2.20 28.44 34.23
N SER A 599 -1.08 28.53 33.49
CA SER A 599 -0.25 29.71 33.22
C SER A 599 0.45 29.72 31.84
N ARG A 600 0.96 30.90 31.46
CA ARG A 600 1.65 31.23 30.19
C ARG A 600 3.18 31.11 30.32
N ALA A 601 3.79 30.96 29.14
CA ALA A 601 5.07 31.52 28.67
C ALA A 601 6.33 30.62 28.70
N HIS A 602 6.78 30.21 27.50
CA HIS A 602 8.02 30.72 26.92
C HIS A 602 8.04 30.52 25.40
N ALA A 603 8.20 31.63 24.66
CA ALA A 603 8.31 31.65 23.20
C ALA A 603 9.80 31.53 22.80
N GLY A 604 10.21 30.32 22.45
CA GLY A 604 11.45 30.08 21.70
C GLY A 604 11.15 30.10 20.19
N ARG A 605 11.85 30.95 19.44
CA ARG A 605 11.80 31.02 17.98
C ARG A 605 12.11 29.64 17.38
N ARG A 606 11.18 29.05 16.63
CA ARG A 606 11.40 27.83 15.84
C ARG A 606 11.98 28.17 14.46
N PRO A 607 12.89 27.34 13.91
CA PRO A 607 13.43 27.52 12.57
C PRO A 607 12.34 27.25 11.52
N ALA A 608 12.43 27.94 10.38
CA ALA A 608 11.58 27.70 9.22
C ALA A 608 11.77 26.26 8.70
N PRO A 609 10.71 25.59 8.19
CA PRO A 609 10.85 24.25 7.64
C PRO A 609 11.66 24.32 6.35
N GLY A 610 12.90 23.81 6.40
CA GLY A 610 13.73 23.55 5.22
C GLY A 610 13.31 22.23 4.56
N GLY A 611 13.39 22.17 3.23
CA GLY A 611 13.14 20.95 2.46
C GLY A 611 14.02 19.78 2.92
N SER A 612 13.49 18.56 2.81
CA SER A 612 14.23 17.34 3.13
C SER A 612 15.07 16.92 1.92
N LEU A 613 16.40 17.10 1.99
CA LEU A 613 17.31 16.28 1.19
C LEU A 613 17.35 14.89 1.82
N ALA A 614 16.87 13.88 1.10
CA ALA A 614 17.10 12.49 1.46
C ALA A 614 18.18 11.94 0.52
N VAL A 615 19.30 11.51 1.10
CA VAL A 615 20.31 10.70 0.40
C VAL A 615 20.15 9.29 0.90
N ARG A 616 19.78 8.38 -0.01
CA ARG A 616 19.78 6.93 0.24
C ARG A 616 20.57 6.28 -0.89
N ASP A 617 21.54 5.44 -0.53
CA ASP A 617 22.29 4.59 -1.46
C ASP A 617 22.94 5.34 -2.65
N GLY A 618 23.49 6.54 -2.38
CA GLY A 618 24.24 7.33 -3.36
C GLY A 618 23.38 8.14 -4.35
N GLN A 619 22.05 8.04 -4.28
CA GLN A 619 21.15 8.87 -5.09
C GLN A 619 20.67 10.10 -4.32
N LEU A 620 20.80 11.27 -4.96
CA LEU A 620 20.32 12.54 -4.44
C LEU A 620 18.87 12.73 -4.89
N VAL A 621 17.90 12.36 -4.05
CA VAL A 621 16.48 12.66 -4.32
C VAL A 621 16.13 13.97 -3.61
N ALA A 622 16.03 15.05 -4.38
CA ALA A 622 15.53 16.33 -3.89
C ALA A 622 14.08 16.51 -4.35
N VAL A 623 13.17 16.68 -3.38
CA VAL A 623 11.78 17.11 -3.63
C VAL A 623 11.72 18.59 -3.33
N GLY A 624 11.38 19.40 -4.34
CA GLY A 624 11.38 20.86 -4.21
C GLY A 624 10.00 21.49 -4.39
N SER A 625 9.82 22.68 -3.79
CA SER A 625 8.69 23.57 -4.04
C SER A 625 9.16 24.81 -4.83
N ALA A 626 8.28 25.49 -5.54
CA ALA A 626 8.76 26.54 -6.44
C ALA A 626 9.27 27.85 -5.81
N GLU A 627 9.28 27.98 -4.48
CA GLU A 627 10.10 28.98 -3.80
C GLU A 627 11.62 28.70 -3.97
N GLU A 628 11.99 27.45 -4.29
CA GLU A 628 13.35 27.03 -4.66
C GLU A 628 13.65 27.18 -6.17
N LEU A 629 12.64 27.54 -6.99
CA LEU A 629 12.70 27.57 -8.47
C LEU A 629 13.04 28.92 -9.09
N ALA A 630 13.49 29.91 -8.33
CA ALA A 630 13.95 31.17 -8.88
C ALA A 630 15.38 31.08 -9.46
N GLY A 631 15.65 30.16 -10.40
CA GLY A 631 16.98 30.09 -11.03
C GLY A 631 17.34 28.91 -11.96
N LEU A 632 16.46 27.94 -12.21
CA LEU A 632 16.92 26.55 -12.42
C LEU A 632 17.32 26.03 -13.82
N LEU A 633 17.42 26.81 -14.91
CA LEU A 633 17.75 26.19 -16.22
C LEU A 633 18.74 27.01 -17.07
N GLY A 634 19.87 26.38 -17.41
CA GLY A 634 20.88 26.86 -18.37
C GLY A 634 20.56 26.48 -19.82
N ARG A 635 21.35 27.02 -20.76
CA ARG A 635 21.13 26.97 -22.22
C ARG A 635 21.15 25.57 -22.82
N ASP A 636 22.06 24.73 -22.37
CA ASP A 636 22.28 23.41 -22.98
C ASP A 636 21.22 22.37 -22.56
N ASP A 637 20.64 22.53 -21.37
CA ASP A 637 19.66 21.59 -20.79
C ASP A 637 18.28 21.71 -21.47
N VAL A 638 17.83 22.94 -21.75
CA VAL A 638 16.53 23.21 -22.37
C VAL A 638 16.51 22.82 -23.86
N GLU A 639 17.64 22.98 -24.55
CA GLU A 639 17.77 22.68 -25.97
C GLU A 639 17.93 21.16 -26.22
N ARG A 640 18.58 20.44 -25.29
CA ARG A 640 18.54 18.97 -25.24
C ARG A 640 17.17 18.42 -24.88
N MET A 641 16.44 19.04 -23.96
CA MET A 641 15.04 18.68 -23.65
C MET A 641 14.17 18.74 -24.92
N ARG A 642 14.23 19.84 -25.68
CA ARG A 642 13.42 20.03 -26.89
C ARG A 642 13.77 19.06 -28.03
N SER A 643 15.06 18.79 -28.24
CA SER A 643 15.51 17.88 -29.30
C SER A 643 15.18 16.41 -28.98
N ARG A 644 15.20 16.02 -27.70
CA ARG A 644 14.82 14.67 -27.25
C ARG A 644 13.31 14.44 -27.27
N THR A 645 12.48 15.37 -26.78
CA THR A 645 11.01 15.22 -26.87
C THR A 645 10.50 15.10 -28.32
N ARG A 646 11.21 15.69 -29.30
CA ARG A 646 10.90 15.50 -30.74
C ARG A 646 11.34 14.13 -31.27
N ARG A 647 12.45 13.54 -30.79
CA ARG A 647 12.87 12.18 -31.17
C ARG A 647 11.97 11.09 -30.58
N TYR A 648 11.38 11.30 -29.40
CA TYR A 648 10.53 10.29 -28.75
C TYR A 648 9.08 10.22 -29.27
N ARG A 649 8.66 11.09 -30.20
CA ARG A 649 7.48 10.81 -31.05
C ARG A 649 7.68 9.61 -31.97
N HIS A 650 8.92 9.17 -32.18
CA HIS A 650 9.25 8.06 -33.07
C HIS A 650 9.71 6.77 -32.37
N LEU A 651 10.01 6.80 -31.07
CA LEU A 651 10.50 5.63 -30.31
C LEU A 651 9.44 4.94 -29.46
N GLY A 652 8.17 5.32 -29.61
CA GLY A 652 7.03 4.43 -29.32
C GLY A 652 6.72 3.56 -30.55
N ARG A 653 7.68 2.74 -30.99
CA ARG A 653 7.50 1.72 -32.02
C ARG A 653 7.83 0.35 -31.45
#